data_AF-A0A818S0Y7-F1
#
_entry.id   AF-A0A818S0Y7-F1
#
_cell.length_a   1.000
_cell.length_b   1.000
_cell.length_c   1.000
_cell.angle_alpha   90.00
_cell.angle_beta   90.00
_cell.angle_gamma   90.00
#
_symmetry.space_group_name_H-M   'P 1'
#
loop_
_entity.id
_entity.type
_entity.pdbx_description
1 polymer ?
#
loop_
_entity_poly.entity_id
_entity_poly.type
_entity_poly.pdbx_seq_one_letter_code
_entity_poly.pdbx_strand_id
1 'polypeptide(L)'
;MSTSKPVEWVSALIERFEDQLPIKCGELTNQMRLNLEQNKECLVALSRFKFSLVINGLTDILKTIDSTRFGGFDQEKNIYESYLIVLDAVEQCLANTKDLSTSRLDEAIYVNKLLPVVCKLLNVPGDGITVQHVRQLASNVLFALSVNNFGTLFSKVVSRLECLIASGDETCEAGDLDLIQHMNVDMLKLTRLLNEEVQKWRLLKKIHHTELVKSVEKAIWNWLDTYPEEFTDLQKRPNAELSDNCEKLFELLDSFGEANRRKVQYVWPLQMMLLVLCPIILEELVYALEKGGPCSAEHLRKRNFVDALKRQLHAQVLGKQHSAGGTESAAVVTFVKLCKSATYINNKDSNNVLFVMVQSVIGDLKLILFNPSKPFSRGQDKINVDLELMIEFFLACLRLNPHNNEVLRVCLNLSSPAMFHYVLVKALYRIITQKRLAWWPQIDIVYSRAGELRNMFTDTLNKVSQSSTFSTTPLRISGITGVSTLKDILFNPQQLRSQYSQAFKSKTSDRLAYDEGPNNRELLLWIVRLIIVDPYLMLHNPNKLDHETQMSTFELINGLVSLVHDTSMMPDVAHAAMESLLVLHETRNIELWNPEASINTFWSISSQVLFSISQKLVLHQIYEYTSVLRWLREILVLRNAFLLHHKDNAYLGSNIPMAKHAHTKLEIVFFIYLWSIDPEAVKIAMSCFALFAYEADIRFGFDETAVLTLLPNYNIYMELSAASTTLVTTGRNALQKKILSLLRRIEYATPGNKQAWYDTFVSQQHLAKFLAVYPKRVDDLGSGGSTAGSPSVSGSETSSLAGGGYTKFGKRRAGVHSSEHEIEDVFHEWANMTGFLCALGSVWLPVKNRPGPHGIPVDTRRTSMEPVSSDLCYCPVTQFIGDCLKYLVCQNEKFGIQIQRHIQDLLGHELNPLCYPILFDQIKIQVDKFFDANGQVICSEQNTQ
;
A
#
# COMPACT_ATOMS: atom_id res chain seq x y z
N MET A 1 -18.06 51.83 -3.98
CA MET A 1 -18.43 50.43 -4.27
C MET A 1 -17.22 49.56 -3.96
N SER A 2 -17.16 49.01 -2.76
CA SER A 2 -16.10 48.09 -2.33
C SER A 2 -16.33 46.70 -2.93
N THR A 3 -15.28 46.08 -3.45
CA THR A 3 -15.27 44.84 -4.22
C THR A 3 -15.81 43.62 -3.44
N SER A 4 -17.03 43.14 -3.74
CA SER A 4 -17.65 41.91 -3.18
C SER A 4 -17.08 40.60 -3.74
N LYS A 5 -16.47 40.66 -4.94
CA LYS A 5 -15.98 39.51 -5.70
C LYS A 5 -15.05 38.54 -4.92
N PRO A 6 -14.11 38.99 -4.06
CA PRO A 6 -13.21 38.07 -3.37
C PRO A 6 -13.91 37.16 -2.35
N VAL A 7 -15.02 37.59 -1.75
CA VAL A 7 -15.78 36.78 -0.77
C VAL A 7 -16.58 35.70 -1.50
N GLU A 8 -17.26 36.09 -2.58
CA GLU A 8 -18.04 35.18 -3.43
C GLU A 8 -17.17 34.04 -3.99
N TRP A 9 -15.93 34.33 -4.40
CA TRP A 9 -15.00 33.31 -4.91
C TRP A 9 -14.56 32.30 -3.85
N VAL A 10 -14.27 32.78 -2.63
CA VAL A 10 -13.90 31.90 -1.52
C VAL A 10 -15.09 31.02 -1.14
N SER A 11 -16.30 31.58 -1.06
CA SER A 11 -17.52 30.81 -0.81
C SER A 11 -17.78 29.75 -1.88
N ALA A 12 -17.65 30.09 -3.16
CA ALA A 12 -17.83 29.14 -4.27
C ALA A 12 -16.77 28.01 -4.24
N LEU A 13 -15.54 28.30 -3.82
CA LEU A 13 -14.50 27.28 -3.65
C LEU A 13 -14.80 26.34 -2.47
N ILE A 14 -15.29 26.87 -1.34
CA ILE A 14 -15.72 26.08 -0.18
C ILE A 14 -16.86 25.14 -0.57
N GLU A 15 -17.86 25.65 -1.30
CA GLU A 15 -18.99 24.84 -1.79
C GLU A 15 -18.53 23.73 -2.73
N ARG A 16 -17.66 24.05 -3.70
CA ARG A 16 -17.06 23.05 -4.59
C ARG A 16 -16.25 21.99 -3.84
N PHE A 17 -15.49 22.39 -2.84
CA PHE A 17 -14.72 21.48 -2.00
C PHE A 17 -15.64 20.54 -1.23
N GLU A 18 -16.71 21.07 -0.62
CA GLU A 18 -17.71 20.28 0.08
C GLU A 18 -18.39 19.27 -0.84
N ASP A 19 -18.81 19.69 -2.04
CA ASP A 19 -19.50 18.84 -3.02
C ASP A 19 -18.68 17.65 -3.51
N GLN A 20 -17.35 17.73 -3.42
CA GLN A 20 -16.43 16.68 -3.84
C GLN A 20 -16.02 15.71 -2.72
N LEU A 21 -16.52 15.89 -1.50
CA LEU A 21 -16.19 15.00 -0.38
C LEU A 21 -16.82 13.61 -0.57
N PRO A 22 -16.17 12.53 -0.06
CA PRO A 22 -16.70 11.17 -0.13
C PRO A 22 -18.13 11.02 0.42
N ILE A 23 -18.51 11.81 1.43
CA ILE A 23 -19.86 11.80 1.99
C ILE A 23 -20.95 12.21 0.97
N LYS A 24 -20.61 13.03 -0.03
CA LYS A 24 -21.52 13.46 -1.11
C LYS A 24 -21.35 12.65 -2.40
N CYS A 25 -20.11 12.31 -2.76
CA CYS A 25 -19.79 11.68 -4.04
C CYS A 25 -19.64 10.14 -3.98
N GLY A 26 -19.52 9.53 -2.80
CA GLY A 26 -19.18 8.12 -2.66
C GLY A 26 -17.71 7.83 -2.97
N GLU A 27 -17.42 6.67 -3.57
CA GLU A 27 -16.04 6.30 -3.92
C GLU A 27 -15.43 7.27 -4.94
N LEU A 28 -14.31 7.90 -4.56
CA LEU A 28 -13.64 8.88 -5.41
C LEU A 28 -12.79 8.21 -6.49
N THR A 29 -13.02 8.61 -7.74
CA THR A 29 -12.10 8.31 -8.85
C THR A 29 -10.77 9.06 -8.67
N ASN A 30 -9.70 8.62 -9.34
CA ASN A 30 -8.39 9.28 -9.26
C ASN A 30 -8.44 10.77 -9.65
N GLN A 31 -9.22 11.11 -10.69
CA GLN A 31 -9.38 12.50 -11.11
C GLN A 31 -10.11 13.33 -10.04
N MET A 32 -11.11 12.76 -9.37
CA MET A 32 -11.82 13.45 -8.28
C MET A 32 -10.90 13.68 -7.09
N ARG A 33 -10.03 12.71 -6.74
CA ARG A 33 -9.02 12.88 -5.68
C ARG A 33 -8.04 14.00 -5.99
N LEU A 34 -7.51 14.07 -7.22
CA LEU A 34 -6.61 15.14 -7.65
C LEU A 34 -7.29 16.52 -7.59
N ASN A 35 -8.52 16.62 -8.07
CA ASN A 35 -9.29 17.86 -8.02
C ASN A 35 -9.57 18.29 -6.57
N LEU A 36 -9.92 17.33 -5.70
CA LEU A 36 -10.19 17.58 -4.29
C LEU A 36 -8.94 18.08 -3.56
N GLU A 37 -7.79 17.46 -3.82
CA GLU A 37 -6.50 17.87 -3.27
C GLU A 37 -6.11 19.28 -3.75
N GLN A 38 -6.29 19.57 -5.04
CA GLN A 38 -6.04 20.91 -5.59
C GLN A 38 -6.96 21.97 -4.96
N ASN A 39 -8.25 21.67 -4.74
CA ASN A 39 -9.18 22.57 -4.06
C ASN A 39 -8.76 22.79 -2.60
N LYS A 40 -8.31 21.74 -1.90
CA LYS A 40 -7.78 21.82 -0.54
C LYS A 40 -6.57 22.76 -0.48
N GLU A 41 -5.57 22.56 -1.34
CA GLU A 41 -4.39 23.42 -1.42
C GLU A 41 -4.76 24.89 -1.70
N CYS A 42 -5.73 25.14 -2.58
CA CYS A 42 -6.24 26.49 -2.84
C CYS A 42 -6.87 27.13 -1.60
N LEU A 43 -7.69 26.39 -0.84
CA LEU A 43 -8.28 26.87 0.41
C LEU A 43 -7.21 27.20 1.45
N VAL A 44 -6.21 26.32 1.61
CA VAL A 44 -5.07 26.54 2.50
C VAL A 44 -4.30 27.79 2.11
N ALA A 45 -4.01 28.00 0.82
CA ALA A 45 -3.36 29.22 0.34
C ALA A 45 -4.18 30.48 0.59
N LEU A 46 -5.50 30.43 0.35
CA LEU A 46 -6.41 31.56 0.58
C LEU A 46 -6.60 31.89 2.06
N SER A 47 -6.44 30.93 2.96
CA SER A 47 -6.51 31.14 4.40
C SER A 47 -5.51 32.20 4.89
N ARG A 48 -4.38 32.38 4.19
CA ARG A 48 -3.37 33.42 4.46
C ARG A 48 -3.86 34.85 4.24
N PHE A 49 -4.99 35.03 3.54
CA PHE A 49 -5.55 36.35 3.26
C PHE A 49 -6.97 36.52 3.81
N LYS A 50 -7.73 35.42 3.89
CA LYS A 50 -9.15 35.39 4.31
C LYS A 50 -9.40 34.31 5.36
N PHE A 51 -8.54 34.26 6.37
CA PHE A 51 -8.53 33.23 7.41
C PHE A 51 -9.91 32.95 8.02
N SER A 52 -10.57 33.98 8.56
CA SER A 52 -11.87 33.82 9.22
C SER A 52 -12.95 33.25 8.28
N LEU A 53 -12.93 33.60 6.99
CA LEU A 53 -13.91 33.10 6.03
C LEU A 53 -13.69 31.62 5.71
N VAL A 54 -12.43 31.24 5.45
CA VAL A 54 -12.06 29.85 5.14
C VAL A 54 -12.30 28.93 6.35
N ILE A 55 -11.84 29.31 7.54
CA ILE A 55 -12.02 28.50 8.76
C ILE A 55 -13.51 28.36 9.12
N ASN A 56 -14.31 29.42 9.01
CA ASN A 56 -15.76 29.30 9.25
C ASN A 56 -16.39 28.32 8.25
N GLY A 57 -16.06 28.43 6.95
CA GLY A 57 -16.56 27.51 5.93
C GLY A 57 -16.21 26.05 6.20
N LEU A 58 -14.93 25.76 6.49
CA LEU A 58 -14.49 24.40 6.84
C LEU A 58 -15.13 23.89 8.14
N THR A 59 -15.30 24.77 9.14
CA THR A 59 -16.00 24.42 10.39
C THR A 59 -17.47 24.07 10.14
N ASP A 60 -18.13 24.81 9.26
CA ASP A 60 -19.52 24.56 8.91
C ASP A 60 -19.66 23.26 8.11
N ILE A 61 -18.71 22.94 7.21
CA ILE A 61 -18.62 21.61 6.57
C ILE A 61 -18.51 20.49 7.62
N LEU A 62 -17.62 20.62 8.62
CA LEU A 62 -17.48 19.60 9.68
C LEU A 62 -18.79 19.40 10.45
N LYS A 63 -19.53 20.49 10.74
CA LYS A 63 -20.86 20.39 11.38
C LYS A 63 -21.89 19.72 10.49
N THR A 64 -21.86 19.99 9.18
CA THR A 64 -22.72 19.33 8.21
C THR A 64 -22.47 17.83 8.21
N ILE A 65 -21.20 17.40 8.15
CA ILE A 65 -20.81 15.99 8.26
C ILE A 65 -21.35 15.38 9.57
N ASP A 66 -21.18 16.07 10.70
CA ASP A 66 -21.63 15.59 12.02
C ASP A 66 -23.15 15.47 12.15
N SER A 67 -23.90 16.34 11.49
CA SER A 67 -25.36 16.31 11.47
C SER A 67 -25.94 15.22 10.56
N THR A 68 -25.11 14.66 9.67
CA THR A 68 -25.54 13.71 8.65
C THR A 68 -25.76 12.32 9.27
N ARG A 69 -27.02 11.89 9.40
CA ARG A 69 -27.38 10.57 9.95
C ARG A 69 -27.76 9.60 8.83
N PHE A 70 -26.94 8.59 8.57
CA PHE A 70 -27.34 7.46 7.71
C PHE A 70 -26.76 6.12 8.21
N GLY A 71 -27.54 5.04 8.04
CA GLY A 71 -27.19 3.70 8.50
C GLY A 71 -26.74 2.80 7.34
N GLY A 72 -25.43 2.60 7.20
CA GLY A 72 -24.82 1.66 6.26
C GLY A 72 -23.28 1.67 6.36
N PHE A 73 -22.63 0.50 6.24
CA PHE A 73 -21.16 0.36 6.42
C PHE A 73 -20.33 1.21 5.44
N ASP A 74 -20.72 1.26 4.16
CA ASP A 74 -20.00 2.05 3.15
C ASP A 74 -20.12 3.55 3.39
N GLN A 75 -21.20 3.99 4.04
CA GLN A 75 -21.47 5.39 4.31
C GLN A 75 -20.73 5.89 5.56
N GLU A 76 -20.57 5.03 6.56
CA GLU A 76 -19.73 5.30 7.73
C GLU A 76 -18.25 5.50 7.31
N LYS A 77 -17.74 4.68 6.40
CA LYS A 77 -16.40 4.87 5.80
C LYS A 77 -16.27 6.25 5.15
N ASN A 78 -17.23 6.64 4.32
CA ASN A 78 -17.22 7.93 3.62
C ASN A 78 -17.29 9.13 4.58
N ILE A 79 -17.99 9.00 5.71
CA ILE A 79 -18.02 10.02 6.77
C ILE A 79 -16.62 10.22 7.35
N TYR A 80 -15.95 9.13 7.76
CA TYR A 80 -14.61 9.23 8.34
C TYR A 80 -13.58 9.72 7.32
N GLU A 81 -13.62 9.26 6.07
CA GLU A 81 -12.75 9.80 5.02
C GLU A 81 -12.97 11.29 4.80
N SER A 82 -14.22 11.76 4.82
CA SER A 82 -14.53 13.18 4.73
C SER A 82 -14.00 13.97 5.93
N TYR A 83 -14.11 13.43 7.16
CA TYR A 83 -13.49 14.04 8.34
C TYR A 83 -11.98 14.17 8.18
N LEU A 84 -11.29 13.13 7.70
CA LEU A 84 -9.84 13.16 7.52
C LEU A 84 -9.43 14.29 6.56
N ILE A 85 -10.12 14.42 5.42
CA ILE A 85 -9.81 15.43 4.40
C ILE A 85 -10.03 16.85 4.94
N VAL A 86 -11.15 17.09 5.64
CA VAL A 86 -11.49 18.42 6.13
C VAL A 86 -10.64 18.80 7.34
N LEU A 87 -10.36 17.88 8.27
CA LEU A 87 -9.48 18.13 9.42
C LEU A 87 -8.05 18.45 8.97
N ASP A 88 -7.52 17.74 7.98
CA ASP A 88 -6.21 18.04 7.37
C ASP A 88 -6.17 19.46 6.78
N ALA A 89 -7.21 19.86 6.05
CA ALA A 89 -7.33 21.23 5.55
C ALA A 89 -7.35 22.28 6.67
N VAL A 90 -8.10 22.03 7.76
CA VAL A 90 -8.18 22.91 8.93
C VAL A 90 -6.83 23.00 9.65
N GLU A 91 -6.15 21.87 9.86
CA GLU A 91 -4.82 21.82 10.48
C GLU A 91 -3.83 22.69 9.69
N GLN A 92 -3.76 22.49 8.37
CA GLN A 92 -2.85 23.24 7.50
C GLN A 92 -3.19 24.74 7.48
N CYS A 93 -4.47 25.12 7.51
CA CYS A 93 -4.88 26.52 7.64
C CYS A 93 -4.40 27.13 8.96
N LEU A 94 -4.58 26.42 10.09
CA LEU A 94 -4.15 26.89 11.41
C LEU A 94 -2.63 26.99 11.53
N ALA A 95 -1.88 26.04 10.97
CA ALA A 95 -0.41 26.03 10.99
C ALA A 95 0.20 27.26 10.29
N ASN A 96 -0.46 27.81 9.26
CA ASN A 96 -0.02 28.98 8.51
C ASN A 96 -0.24 30.33 9.23
N THR A 97 -0.87 30.35 10.42
CA THR A 97 -1.20 31.60 11.14
C THR A 97 -0.06 32.20 11.96
N LYS A 98 1.11 31.55 12.04
CA LYS A 98 2.24 32.01 12.87
C LYS A 98 2.74 33.42 12.53
N ASP A 99 2.49 33.90 11.30
CA ASP A 99 2.97 35.19 10.80
C ASP A 99 1.83 36.22 10.52
N LEU A 100 0.58 35.92 10.88
CA LEU A 100 -0.57 36.78 10.54
C LEU A 100 -1.06 37.63 11.71
N SER A 101 -1.16 38.94 11.49
CA SER A 101 -1.86 39.88 12.37
C SER A 101 -3.38 39.80 12.15
N THR A 102 -4.02 38.69 12.52
CA THR A 102 -5.49 38.63 12.62
C THR A 102 -5.95 39.37 13.88
N SER A 103 -7.06 40.10 13.81
CA SER A 103 -7.57 40.81 15.00
C SER A 103 -8.04 39.78 16.03
N ARG A 104 -7.51 39.83 17.26
CA ARG A 104 -7.80 38.89 18.38
C ARG A 104 -9.29 38.63 18.64
N LEU A 105 -10.18 39.56 18.25
CA LEU A 105 -11.63 39.46 18.42
C LEU A 105 -12.28 38.43 17.47
N ASP A 106 -11.82 38.35 16.22
CA ASP A 106 -12.29 37.33 15.26
C ASP A 106 -11.81 35.94 15.67
N GLU A 107 -10.68 35.88 16.41
CA GLU A 107 -10.07 34.62 16.84
C GLU A 107 -10.90 33.84 17.85
N ALA A 108 -11.38 34.51 18.89
CA ALA A 108 -12.23 33.88 19.89
C ALA A 108 -13.55 33.35 19.32
N ILE A 109 -14.08 33.99 18.26
CA ILE A 109 -15.36 33.62 17.66
C ILE A 109 -15.26 32.29 16.91
N TYR A 110 -14.22 32.07 16.09
CA TYR A 110 -14.08 30.79 15.42
C TYR A 110 -13.65 29.67 16.38
N VAL A 111 -12.85 29.97 17.43
CA VAL A 111 -12.51 29.00 18.48
C VAL A 111 -13.78 28.45 19.12
N ASN A 112 -14.75 29.31 19.42
CA ASN A 112 -16.03 28.89 20.01
C ASN A 112 -16.89 28.04 19.07
N LYS A 113 -16.72 28.17 17.75
CA LYS A 113 -17.43 27.35 16.76
C LYS A 113 -16.73 26.02 16.46
N LEU A 114 -15.40 26.04 16.33
CA LEU A 114 -14.58 24.89 15.92
C LEU A 114 -14.34 23.93 17.08
N LEU A 115 -14.02 24.46 18.28
CA LEU A 115 -13.66 23.63 19.42
C LEU A 115 -14.71 22.57 19.78
N PRO A 116 -16.02 22.87 19.85
CA PRO A 116 -17.02 21.85 20.17
C PRO A 116 -17.01 20.65 19.22
N VAL A 117 -16.77 20.91 17.93
CA VAL A 117 -16.71 19.87 16.90
C VAL A 117 -15.45 19.02 17.07
N VAL A 118 -14.30 19.67 17.29
CA VAL A 118 -13.02 18.98 17.52
C VAL A 118 -13.06 18.15 18.80
N CYS A 119 -13.59 18.68 19.91
CA CYS A 119 -13.76 17.94 21.16
C CYS A 119 -14.64 16.70 21.00
N LYS A 120 -15.69 16.78 20.18
CA LYS A 120 -16.53 15.63 19.86
C LYS A 120 -15.74 14.58 19.07
N LEU A 121 -14.95 15.01 18.09
CA LEU A 121 -14.14 14.12 17.23
C LEU A 121 -13.02 13.41 17.99
N LEU A 122 -12.45 14.05 19.01
CA LEU A 122 -11.49 13.42 19.93
C LEU A 122 -12.10 12.22 20.68
N ASN A 123 -13.40 12.27 20.97
CA ASN A 123 -14.12 11.29 21.78
C ASN A 123 -15.03 10.35 20.96
N VAL A 124 -14.85 10.26 19.64
CA VAL A 124 -15.64 9.34 18.79
C VAL A 124 -15.40 7.90 19.26
N PRO A 125 -16.45 7.08 19.51
CA PRO A 125 -16.28 5.70 19.96
C PRO A 125 -15.76 4.77 18.85
N GLY A 126 -14.95 3.77 19.22
CA GLY A 126 -14.46 2.71 18.31
C GLY A 126 -12.95 2.68 18.12
N ASP A 127 -12.37 1.50 17.86
CA ASP A 127 -10.91 1.31 17.78
C ASP A 127 -10.40 1.03 16.36
N GLY A 128 -11.21 1.31 15.34
CA GLY A 128 -10.80 1.18 13.94
C GLY A 128 -9.66 2.16 13.57
N ILE A 129 -8.77 1.75 12.67
CA ILE A 129 -7.62 2.55 12.20
C ILE A 129 -8.06 3.94 11.72
N THR A 130 -9.14 4.02 10.94
CA THR A 130 -9.69 5.29 10.43
C THR A 130 -10.16 6.20 11.56
N VAL A 131 -10.79 5.64 12.61
CA VAL A 131 -11.23 6.41 13.78
C VAL A 131 -10.03 6.95 14.55
N GLN A 132 -8.97 6.15 14.71
CA GLN A 132 -7.72 6.60 15.34
C GLN A 132 -7.07 7.74 14.55
N HIS A 133 -7.06 7.69 13.21
CA HIS A 133 -6.57 8.77 12.37
C HIS A 133 -7.40 10.06 12.51
N VAL A 134 -8.73 9.94 12.60
CA VAL A 134 -9.62 11.10 12.86
C VAL A 134 -9.30 11.73 14.22
N ARG A 135 -9.16 10.93 15.28
CA ARG A 135 -8.76 11.43 16.61
C ARG A 135 -7.38 12.12 16.55
N GLN A 136 -6.43 11.57 15.81
CA GLN A 136 -5.09 12.15 15.66
C GLN A 136 -5.14 13.52 14.95
N LEU A 137 -5.85 13.64 13.83
CA LEU A 137 -6.00 14.93 13.14
C LEU A 137 -6.78 15.94 13.99
N ALA A 138 -7.83 15.50 14.71
CA ALA A 138 -8.54 16.36 15.66
C ALA A 138 -7.60 16.88 16.77
N SER A 139 -6.70 16.02 17.28
CA SER A 139 -5.65 16.41 18.21
C SER A 139 -4.69 17.44 17.59
N ASN A 140 -4.25 17.25 16.35
CA ASN A 140 -3.37 18.20 15.66
C ASN A 140 -4.06 19.56 15.45
N VAL A 141 -5.34 19.57 15.07
CA VAL A 141 -6.14 20.79 14.94
C VAL A 141 -6.24 21.52 16.28
N LEU A 142 -6.53 20.80 17.38
CA LEU A 142 -6.58 21.40 18.71
C LEU A 142 -5.22 21.96 19.15
N PHE A 143 -4.15 21.23 18.85
CA PHE A 143 -2.78 21.66 19.10
C PHE A 143 -2.45 22.95 18.35
N ALA A 144 -2.71 23.01 17.05
CA ALA A 144 -2.50 24.20 16.22
C ALA A 144 -3.35 25.39 16.69
N LEU A 145 -4.61 25.14 17.06
CA LEU A 145 -5.53 26.15 17.62
C LEU A 145 -5.00 26.76 18.92
N SER A 146 -4.41 25.94 19.78
CA SER A 146 -3.94 26.37 21.10
C SER A 146 -2.70 27.26 21.07
N VAL A 147 -1.94 27.29 19.97
CA VAL A 147 -0.75 28.14 19.80
C VAL A 147 -1.09 29.61 20.05
N ASN A 148 -2.16 30.11 19.42
CA ASN A 148 -2.59 31.50 19.52
C ASN A 148 -3.75 31.72 20.51
N ASN A 149 -4.46 30.65 20.90
CA ASN A 149 -5.67 30.75 21.71
C ASN A 149 -5.58 29.99 23.05
N PHE A 150 -4.37 29.81 23.58
CA PHE A 150 -4.12 29.15 24.88
C PHE A 150 -4.99 29.71 26.00
N GLY A 151 -5.10 31.04 26.14
CA GLY A 151 -5.86 31.66 27.23
C GLY A 151 -7.32 31.21 27.27
N THR A 152 -7.99 31.16 26.11
CA THR A 152 -9.39 30.72 25.99
C THR A 152 -9.55 29.24 26.30
N LEU A 153 -8.67 28.38 25.79
CA LEU A 153 -8.70 26.94 26.04
C LEU A 153 -8.38 26.62 27.49
N PHE A 154 -7.38 27.29 28.07
CA PHE A 154 -6.99 27.15 29.46
C PHE A 154 -8.12 27.57 30.40
N SER A 155 -8.83 28.68 30.10
CA SER A 155 -10.02 29.06 30.86
C SER A 155 -11.11 27.98 30.82
N LYS A 156 -11.30 27.27 29.71
CA LYS A 156 -12.24 26.13 29.64
C LYS A 156 -11.81 24.96 30.53
N VAL A 157 -10.52 24.62 30.54
CA VAL A 157 -9.96 23.61 31.46
C VAL A 157 -10.19 24.02 32.92
N VAL A 158 -9.88 25.27 33.27
CA VAL A 158 -10.08 25.83 34.62
C VAL A 158 -11.56 25.78 35.04
N SER A 159 -12.48 26.26 34.19
CA SER A 159 -13.92 26.23 34.48
C SER A 159 -14.45 24.80 34.61
N ARG A 160 -13.88 23.85 33.85
CA ARG A 160 -14.26 22.44 34.00
C ARG A 160 -13.80 21.88 35.34
N LEU A 161 -12.56 22.15 35.76
CA LEU A 161 -12.06 21.74 37.07
C LEU A 161 -12.97 22.29 38.19
N GLU A 162 -13.38 23.56 38.09
CA GLU A 162 -14.32 24.17 39.05
C GLU A 162 -15.70 23.49 39.03
N CYS A 163 -16.21 23.16 37.84
CA CYS A 163 -17.46 22.41 37.69
C CYS A 163 -17.39 21.03 38.35
N LEU A 164 -16.28 20.29 38.16
CA LEU A 164 -16.06 18.98 38.77
C LEU A 164 -15.91 19.03 40.30
N ILE A 165 -15.38 20.13 40.84
CA ILE A 165 -15.34 20.39 42.29
C ILE A 165 -16.75 20.66 42.82
N ALA A 166 -17.57 21.42 42.08
CA ALA A 166 -18.93 21.78 42.48
C ALA A 166 -19.96 20.64 42.29
N SER A 167 -19.78 19.77 41.28
CA SER A 167 -20.68 18.67 40.98
C SER A 167 -20.49 17.52 41.98
N GLY A 168 -21.46 17.33 42.87
CA GLY A 168 -21.49 16.19 43.80
C GLY A 168 -21.70 14.83 43.12
N ASP A 169 -22.00 14.80 41.82
CA ASP A 169 -22.30 13.59 41.04
C ASP A 169 -21.03 12.81 40.66
N GLU A 170 -21.10 11.47 40.61
CA GLU A 170 -20.00 10.59 40.19
C GLU A 170 -20.03 10.26 38.69
N THR A 171 -21.07 10.70 37.98
CA THR A 171 -21.30 10.41 36.56
C THR A 171 -20.81 11.51 35.60
N CYS A 172 -20.23 12.61 36.10
CA CYS A 172 -19.78 13.73 35.27
C CYS A 172 -18.56 13.33 34.43
N GLU A 173 -18.71 13.27 33.10
CA GLU A 173 -17.64 12.85 32.18
C GLU A 173 -16.41 13.77 32.27
N ALA A 174 -15.24 13.19 32.52
CA ALA A 174 -13.97 13.91 32.63
C ALA A 174 -13.34 14.29 31.28
N GLY A 175 -14.05 14.08 30.15
CA GLY A 175 -13.51 14.19 28.79
C GLY A 175 -12.87 15.54 28.43
N ASP A 176 -13.27 16.62 29.10
CA ASP A 176 -12.66 17.95 28.90
C ASP A 176 -11.31 18.13 29.61
N LEU A 177 -10.95 17.30 30.60
CA LEU A 177 -9.60 17.30 31.19
C LEU A 177 -8.57 16.73 30.21
N ASP A 178 -9.01 15.85 29.32
CA ASP A 178 -8.23 15.31 28.21
C ASP A 178 -7.80 16.41 27.21
N LEU A 179 -8.39 17.62 27.26
CA LEU A 179 -7.93 18.74 26.43
C LEU A 179 -6.48 19.12 26.74
N ILE A 180 -6.02 18.94 27.98
CA ILE A 180 -4.67 19.30 28.43
C ILE A 180 -3.60 18.59 27.58
N GLN A 181 -3.78 17.30 27.27
CA GLN A 181 -2.81 16.52 26.47
C GLN A 181 -2.77 16.91 24.99
N HIS A 182 -3.68 17.75 24.52
CA HIS A 182 -3.76 18.17 23.11
C HIS A 182 -3.36 19.64 22.91
N MET A 183 -3.09 20.36 23.99
CA MET A 183 -2.69 21.76 23.94
C MET A 183 -1.18 21.90 23.68
N ASN A 184 -0.82 22.94 22.94
CA ASN A 184 0.53 23.45 22.77
C ASN A 184 0.89 24.30 23.99
N VAL A 185 1.85 23.79 24.76
CA VAL A 185 2.26 24.35 26.05
C VAL A 185 3.76 24.62 25.98
N ASP A 186 4.16 25.89 26.09
CA ASP A 186 5.55 26.32 26.32
C ASP A 186 5.87 26.28 27.83
N MET A 187 7.11 26.55 28.23
CA MET A 187 7.53 26.46 29.63
C MET A 187 6.67 27.33 30.56
N LEU A 188 6.31 28.56 30.15
CA LEU A 188 5.49 29.47 30.97
C LEU A 188 4.07 28.93 31.15
N LYS A 189 3.47 28.44 30.06
CA LYS A 189 2.14 27.82 30.09
C LYS A 189 2.15 26.53 30.92
N LEU A 190 3.24 25.76 30.88
CA LEU A 190 3.40 24.53 31.67
C LEU A 190 3.47 24.84 33.16
N THR A 191 4.28 25.82 33.56
CA THR A 191 4.34 26.28 34.96
C THR A 191 2.96 26.71 35.47
N ARG A 192 2.21 27.46 34.65
CA ARG A 192 0.84 27.88 34.99
C ARG A 192 -0.13 26.71 35.12
N LEU A 193 -0.06 25.73 34.22
CA LEU A 193 -0.88 24.51 34.27
C LEU A 193 -0.61 23.72 35.56
N LEU A 194 0.66 23.47 35.88
CA LEU A 194 1.05 22.72 37.09
C LEU A 194 0.60 23.44 38.37
N ASN A 195 0.72 24.76 38.43
CA ASN A 195 0.24 25.54 39.57
C ASN A 195 -1.29 25.40 39.77
N GLU A 196 -2.09 25.50 38.70
CA GLU A 196 -3.54 25.30 38.79
C GLU A 196 -3.89 23.90 39.30
N GLU A 197 -3.18 22.87 38.84
CA GLU A 197 -3.40 21.51 39.32
C GLU A 197 -3.06 21.34 40.80
N VAL A 198 -1.90 21.84 41.23
CA VAL A 198 -1.48 21.80 42.64
C VAL A 198 -2.54 22.44 43.55
N GLN A 199 -3.10 23.58 43.13
CA GLN A 199 -4.12 24.30 43.90
C GLN A 199 -5.45 23.53 43.99
N LYS A 200 -5.88 22.89 42.89
CA LYS A 200 -7.20 22.24 42.78
C LYS A 200 -7.19 20.76 43.17
N TRP A 201 -6.02 20.11 43.23
CA TRP A 201 -5.89 18.66 43.43
C TRP A 201 -6.68 18.13 44.63
N ARG A 202 -6.52 18.76 45.80
CA ARG A 202 -7.18 18.33 47.05
C ARG A 202 -8.69 18.55 47.05
N LEU A 203 -9.19 19.43 46.18
CA LEU A 203 -10.61 19.74 46.04
C LEU A 203 -11.31 18.74 45.09
N LEU A 204 -10.54 18.11 44.19
CA LEU A 204 -11.07 17.15 43.22
C LEU A 204 -11.30 15.76 43.83
N LYS A 205 -12.34 15.08 43.34
CA LYS A 205 -12.58 13.66 43.65
C LYS A 205 -11.49 12.77 43.03
N LYS A 206 -11.16 11.68 43.72
CA LYS A 206 -10.11 10.71 43.32
C LYS A 206 -10.30 10.09 41.94
N ILE A 207 -11.52 10.01 41.43
CA ILE A 207 -11.82 9.46 40.10
C ILE A 207 -11.21 10.32 38.97
N HIS A 208 -11.20 11.64 39.14
CA HIS A 208 -10.69 12.58 38.13
C HIS A 208 -9.15 12.71 38.15
N HIS A 209 -8.51 12.42 39.29
CA HIS A 209 -7.04 12.45 39.40
C HIS A 209 -6.34 11.54 38.40
N THR A 210 -6.95 10.41 38.06
CA THR A 210 -6.35 9.45 37.10
C THR A 210 -6.20 10.06 35.71
N GLU A 211 -7.21 10.79 35.24
CA GLU A 211 -7.20 11.42 33.91
C GLU A 211 -6.24 12.61 33.88
N LEU A 212 -6.24 13.39 34.96
CA LEU A 212 -5.36 14.53 35.14
C LEU A 212 -3.88 14.13 35.06
N VAL A 213 -3.48 13.07 35.77
CA VAL A 213 -2.10 12.55 35.75
C VAL A 213 -1.65 12.17 34.34
N LYS A 214 -2.49 11.45 33.59
CA LYS A 214 -2.17 11.04 32.22
C LYS A 214 -2.06 12.25 31.29
N SER A 215 -2.97 13.22 31.47
CA SER A 215 -3.03 14.41 30.65
C SER A 215 -1.82 15.33 30.86
N VAL A 216 -1.42 15.57 32.11
CA VAL A 216 -0.20 16.33 32.44
C VAL A 216 1.04 15.64 31.91
N GLU A 217 1.15 14.33 32.11
CA GLU A 217 2.32 13.60 31.62
C GLU A 217 2.49 13.78 30.11
N LYS A 218 1.40 13.65 29.34
CA LYS A 218 1.43 13.89 27.90
C LYS A 218 1.70 15.34 27.55
N ALA A 219 1.17 16.31 28.30
CA ALA A 219 1.49 17.72 28.09
C ALA A 219 2.99 18.02 28.28
N ILE A 220 3.65 17.39 29.27
CA ILE A 220 5.11 17.48 29.44
C ILE A 220 5.83 16.88 28.24
N TRP A 221 5.42 15.70 27.75
CA TRP A 221 6.04 15.09 26.55
C TRP A 221 5.84 15.94 25.29
N ASN A 222 4.65 16.49 25.08
CA ASN A 222 4.38 17.40 23.97
C ASN A 222 5.25 18.66 24.06
N TRP A 223 5.47 19.20 25.27
CA TRP A 223 6.38 20.32 25.48
C TRP A 223 7.82 19.93 25.10
N LEU A 224 8.33 18.78 25.54
CA LEU A 224 9.66 18.27 25.14
C LEU A 224 9.79 18.11 23.62
N ASP A 225 8.77 17.56 22.96
CA ASP A 225 8.76 17.33 21.51
C ASP A 225 8.66 18.63 20.70
N THR A 226 7.96 19.64 21.23
CA THR A 226 7.69 20.91 20.54
C THR A 226 8.78 21.95 20.78
N TYR A 227 9.26 22.07 22.02
CA TYR A 227 10.22 23.07 22.50
C TYR A 227 11.44 22.42 23.18
N PRO A 228 12.19 21.55 22.48
CA PRO A 228 13.34 20.82 23.04
C PRO A 228 14.46 21.76 23.53
N GLU A 229 14.58 22.95 22.96
CA GLU A 229 15.51 23.99 23.38
C GLU A 229 15.16 24.57 24.77
N GLU A 230 13.89 24.77 25.09
CA GLU A 230 13.47 25.25 26.41
C GLU A 230 13.84 24.24 27.49
N PHE A 231 13.67 22.94 27.21
CA PHE A 231 14.11 21.88 28.12
C PHE A 231 15.63 21.88 28.29
N THR A 232 16.39 22.06 27.22
CA THR A 232 17.86 22.16 27.29
C THR A 232 18.31 23.36 28.12
N ASP A 233 17.62 24.49 27.98
CA ASP A 233 17.90 25.70 28.75
C ASP A 233 17.51 25.55 30.21
N LEU A 234 16.39 24.87 30.52
CA LEU A 234 15.97 24.57 31.89
C LEU A 234 17.04 23.78 32.66
N GLN A 235 17.70 22.81 32.00
CA GLN A 235 18.77 22.02 32.62
C GLN A 235 19.98 22.89 33.02
N LYS A 236 20.22 24.01 32.33
CA LYS A 236 21.34 24.94 32.61
C LYS A 236 20.93 26.11 33.51
N ARG A 237 19.68 26.55 33.39
CA ARG A 237 19.09 27.69 34.09
C ARG A 237 17.79 27.23 34.75
N PRO A 238 17.88 26.67 35.97
CA PRO A 238 16.73 26.14 36.67
C PRO A 238 15.67 27.23 36.92
N ASN A 239 14.39 26.87 36.80
CA ASN A 239 13.27 27.76 37.08
C ASN A 239 12.68 27.43 38.46
N ALA A 240 12.77 28.39 39.40
CA ALA A 240 12.33 28.19 40.78
C ALA A 240 10.82 28.01 40.92
N GLU A 241 10.00 28.74 40.15
CA GLU A 241 8.53 28.62 40.20
C GLU A 241 8.07 27.28 39.63
N LEU A 242 8.68 26.84 38.52
CA LEU A 242 8.42 25.50 37.99
C LEU A 242 8.83 24.42 39.00
N SER A 243 10.01 24.54 39.61
CA SER A 243 10.50 23.58 40.61
C SER A 243 9.54 23.47 41.80
N ASP A 244 9.10 24.59 42.37
CA ASP A 244 8.16 24.61 43.49
C ASP A 244 6.82 23.93 43.15
N ASN A 245 6.28 24.17 41.94
CA ASN A 245 5.08 23.49 41.47
C ASN A 245 5.30 21.98 41.27
N CYS A 246 6.43 21.58 40.68
CA CYS A 246 6.79 20.18 40.49
C CYS A 246 6.95 19.43 41.83
N GLU A 247 7.57 20.06 42.82
CA GLU A 247 7.75 19.48 44.15
C GLU A 247 6.41 19.29 44.87
N LYS A 248 5.55 20.31 44.87
CA LYS A 248 4.22 20.23 45.47
C LYS A 248 3.38 19.14 44.81
N LEU A 249 3.41 19.06 43.47
CA LEU A 249 2.69 18.02 42.74
C LEU A 249 3.27 16.63 43.02
N PHE A 250 4.59 16.49 43.12
CA PHE A 250 5.24 15.23 43.46
C PHE A 250 4.72 14.67 44.79
N GLU A 251 4.63 15.47 45.85
CA GLU A 251 4.15 15.02 47.17
C GLU A 251 2.66 14.61 47.13
N LEU A 252 1.84 15.31 46.33
CA LEU A 252 0.43 14.96 46.11
C LEU A 252 0.29 13.62 45.38
N LEU A 253 1.13 13.39 44.37
CA LEU A 253 1.19 12.15 43.59
C LEU A 253 1.70 10.97 44.40
N ASP A 254 2.71 11.18 45.25
CA ASP A 254 3.28 10.15 46.12
C ASP A 254 2.20 9.57 47.04
N SER A 255 1.49 10.47 47.73
CA SER A 255 0.35 10.15 48.58
C SER A 255 -0.77 9.42 47.82
N PHE A 256 -1.01 9.79 46.56
CA PHE A 256 -2.05 9.19 45.72
C PHE A 256 -1.67 7.79 45.20
N GLY A 257 -0.40 7.59 44.87
CA GLY A 257 0.17 6.33 44.39
C GLY A 257 0.21 5.24 45.46
N GLU A 258 0.59 5.59 46.70
CA GLU A 258 0.61 4.66 47.83
C GLU A 258 -0.78 4.08 48.16
N ALA A 259 -1.84 4.85 47.91
CA ALA A 259 -3.21 4.45 48.22
C ALA A 259 -3.70 3.23 47.40
N ASN A 260 -3.14 2.99 46.21
CA ASN A 260 -3.47 1.82 45.40
C ASN A 260 -2.33 1.48 44.42
N ARG A 261 -1.74 0.30 44.60
CA ARG A 261 -0.63 -0.22 43.80
C ARG A 261 -0.90 -0.32 42.30
N ARG A 262 -2.15 -0.30 41.82
CA ARG A 262 -2.45 -0.25 40.38
C ARG A 262 -2.19 1.13 39.77
N LYS A 263 -2.26 2.19 40.57
CA LYS A 263 -2.11 3.59 40.12
C LYS A 263 -0.67 3.94 39.72
N VAL A 264 0.29 3.27 40.34
CA VAL A 264 1.73 3.46 40.10
C VAL A 264 2.11 3.35 38.62
N GLN A 265 1.34 2.60 37.81
CA GLN A 265 1.60 2.44 36.37
C GLN A 265 1.59 3.75 35.58
N TYR A 266 0.87 4.76 36.05
CA TYR A 266 0.80 6.09 35.42
C TYR A 266 1.30 7.21 36.35
N VAL A 267 1.33 6.99 37.67
CA VAL A 267 1.85 7.96 38.64
C VAL A 267 3.38 8.04 38.62
N TRP A 268 4.08 6.91 38.64
CA TRP A 268 5.55 6.89 38.69
C TRP A 268 6.23 7.52 37.47
N PRO A 269 5.74 7.29 36.23
CA PRO A 269 6.22 8.02 35.07
C PRO A 269 6.15 9.54 35.23
N LEU A 270 5.01 10.08 35.68
CA LEU A 270 4.86 11.52 35.92
C LEU A 270 5.79 12.00 37.04
N GLN A 271 5.85 11.30 38.18
CA GLN A 271 6.75 11.65 39.28
C GLN A 271 8.22 11.74 38.84
N MET A 272 8.68 10.80 38.01
CA MET A 272 10.03 10.85 37.47
C MET A 272 10.23 12.05 36.54
N MET A 273 9.25 12.34 35.66
CA MET A 273 9.33 13.51 34.79
C MET A 273 9.37 14.81 35.60
N LEU A 274 8.60 14.93 36.69
CA LEU A 274 8.66 16.10 37.59
C LEU A 274 10.06 16.27 38.20
N LEU A 275 10.75 15.18 38.58
CA LEU A 275 12.14 15.26 39.04
C LEU A 275 13.10 15.69 37.92
N VAL A 276 12.88 15.24 36.69
CA VAL A 276 13.68 15.65 35.51
C VAL A 276 13.52 17.15 35.21
N LEU A 277 12.37 17.74 35.52
CA LEU A 277 12.13 19.18 35.42
C LEU A 277 12.77 20.00 36.56
N CYS A 278 13.28 19.35 37.61
CA CYS A 278 13.93 19.96 38.76
C CYS A 278 15.44 19.61 38.81
N PRO A 279 16.29 20.16 37.93
CA PRO A 279 17.69 19.73 37.78
C PRO A 279 18.53 19.82 39.06
N ILE A 280 18.31 20.84 39.91
CA ILE A 280 19.02 21.00 41.19
C ILE A 280 18.71 19.84 42.14
N ILE A 281 17.43 19.49 42.26
CA ILE A 281 16.97 18.38 43.12
C ILE A 281 17.49 17.07 42.54
N LEU A 282 17.38 16.88 41.24
CA LEU A 282 17.88 15.68 40.56
C LEU A 282 19.39 15.51 40.80
N GLU A 283 20.16 16.59 40.75
CA GLU A 283 21.61 16.57 41.00
C GLU A 283 21.93 16.09 42.41
N GLU A 284 21.24 16.62 43.42
CA GLU A 284 21.37 16.18 44.81
C GLU A 284 21.02 14.69 44.97
N LEU A 285 19.90 14.25 44.39
CA LEU A 285 19.44 12.87 44.47
C LEU A 285 20.44 11.89 43.85
N VAL A 286 20.96 12.19 42.67
CA VAL A 286 21.94 11.35 41.97
C VAL A 286 23.28 11.37 42.71
N TYR A 287 23.72 12.51 43.24
CA TYR A 287 24.92 12.56 44.07
C TYR A 287 24.79 11.69 45.33
N ALA A 288 23.62 11.70 45.98
CA ALA A 288 23.34 10.87 47.14
C ALA A 288 23.27 9.37 46.81
N LEU A 289 22.61 9.00 45.69
CA LEU A 289 22.39 7.60 45.29
C LEU A 289 23.63 6.95 44.66
N GLU A 290 24.34 7.66 43.77
CA GLU A 290 25.44 7.08 43.01
C GLU A 290 26.81 7.33 43.64
N LYS A 291 26.98 8.46 44.36
CA LYS A 291 28.26 8.86 44.95
C LYS A 291 28.26 8.82 46.48
N GLY A 292 27.17 8.40 47.12
CA GLY A 292 27.06 8.31 48.58
C GLY A 292 27.08 9.66 49.29
N GLY A 293 26.72 10.74 48.59
CA GLY A 293 26.66 12.09 49.15
C GLY A 293 25.52 12.31 50.17
N PRO A 294 25.53 13.44 50.89
CA PRO A 294 24.43 13.83 51.76
C PRO A 294 23.18 14.17 50.94
N CYS A 295 22.01 13.90 51.52
CA CYS A 295 20.69 14.28 50.99
C CYS A 295 19.96 15.06 52.08
N SER A 296 19.36 16.18 51.72
CA SER A 296 18.54 17.01 52.59
C SER A 296 17.33 16.23 53.10
N ALA A 297 16.84 16.60 54.29
CA ALA A 297 15.67 15.96 54.90
C ALA A 297 14.41 16.13 54.05
N GLU A 298 14.30 17.25 53.33
CA GLU A 298 13.20 17.57 52.42
C GLU A 298 13.17 16.67 51.18
N HIS A 299 14.33 16.24 50.69
CA HIS A 299 14.44 15.38 49.50
C HIS A 299 14.52 13.88 49.79
N LEU A 300 14.49 13.48 51.07
CA LEU A 300 14.64 12.07 51.46
C LEU A 300 13.53 11.17 50.89
N ARG A 301 12.29 11.66 50.79
CA ARG A 301 11.19 10.92 50.15
C ARG A 301 11.43 10.70 48.66
N LYS A 302 11.84 11.75 47.95
CA LYS A 302 12.18 11.72 46.53
C LYS A 302 13.34 10.74 46.26
N ARG A 303 14.35 10.73 47.13
CA ARG A 303 15.44 9.73 47.11
C ARG A 303 14.91 8.30 47.28
N ASN A 304 14.08 8.07 48.30
CA ASN A 304 13.52 6.74 48.58
C ASN A 304 12.64 6.23 47.45
N PHE A 305 11.89 7.11 46.77
CA PHE A 305 11.14 6.80 45.56
C PHE A 305 12.06 6.27 44.44
N VAL A 306 13.13 7.00 44.12
CA VAL A 306 14.09 6.57 43.07
C VAL A 306 14.77 5.24 43.45
N ASP A 307 15.18 5.09 44.71
CA ASP A 307 15.78 3.85 45.22
C ASP A 307 14.79 2.66 45.17
N ALA A 308 13.51 2.90 45.48
CA ALA A 308 12.46 1.90 45.34
C ALA A 308 12.25 1.48 43.88
N LEU A 309 12.24 2.42 42.93
CA LEU A 309 12.18 2.11 41.50
C LEU A 309 13.34 1.23 41.07
N LYS A 310 14.58 1.57 41.45
CA LYS A 310 15.77 0.77 41.14
C LYS A 310 15.68 -0.65 41.69
N ARG A 311 15.21 -0.82 42.93
CA ARG A 311 14.97 -2.14 43.51
C ARG A 311 13.93 -2.95 42.72
N GLN A 312 12.85 -2.33 42.28
CA GLN A 312 11.81 -3.00 41.48
C GLN A 312 12.34 -3.40 40.09
N LEU A 313 13.16 -2.55 39.45
CA LEU A 313 13.82 -2.86 38.19
C LEU A 313 14.76 -4.07 38.34
N HIS A 314 15.63 -4.05 39.35
CA HIS A 314 16.56 -5.15 39.60
C HIS A 314 15.83 -6.45 40.00
N ALA A 315 14.72 -6.37 40.72
CA ALA A 315 13.88 -7.54 41.03
C ALA A 315 13.35 -8.21 39.75
N GLN A 316 13.03 -7.41 38.73
CA GLN A 316 12.58 -7.90 37.43
C GLN A 316 13.70 -8.58 36.63
N VAL A 317 14.93 -8.05 36.68
CA VAL A 317 16.12 -8.71 36.09
C VAL A 317 16.32 -10.10 36.66
N LEU A 318 16.16 -10.26 37.98
CA LEU A 318 16.27 -11.55 38.67
C LEU A 318 15.10 -12.52 38.40
N GLY A 319 14.12 -12.13 37.59
CA GLY A 319 12.98 -12.97 37.22
C GLY A 319 12.00 -13.25 38.36
N LYS A 320 12.08 -12.53 39.49
CA LYS A 320 11.22 -12.69 40.67
C LYS A 320 9.83 -12.08 40.45
N GLN A 321 9.07 -12.57 39.47
CA GLN A 321 7.73 -12.03 39.20
C GLN A 321 6.78 -12.30 40.35
N HIS A 322 6.30 -11.23 40.99
CA HIS A 322 5.16 -11.32 41.89
C HIS A 322 3.87 -11.20 41.07
N SER A 323 3.05 -12.25 41.11
CA SER A 323 1.83 -12.43 40.32
C SER A 323 0.68 -11.45 40.61
N ALA A 324 0.87 -10.40 41.42
CA ALA A 324 -0.25 -9.58 41.93
C ALA A 324 -0.03 -8.06 42.02
N GLY A 325 1.08 -7.49 41.53
CA GLY A 325 1.26 -6.03 41.58
C GLY A 325 2.22 -5.52 40.53
N GLY A 326 1.69 -4.92 39.45
CA GLY A 326 2.47 -4.43 38.29
C GLY A 326 3.43 -3.27 38.56
N THR A 327 4.01 -3.16 39.76
CA THR A 327 5.03 -2.19 40.16
C THR A 327 6.33 -2.38 39.41
N GLU A 328 6.81 -3.62 39.23
CA GLU A 328 7.99 -3.95 38.43
C GLU A 328 7.87 -3.37 37.01
N SER A 329 6.73 -3.66 36.37
CA SER A 329 6.43 -3.17 35.03
C SER A 329 6.30 -1.64 34.96
N ALA A 330 5.83 -1.00 36.03
CA ALA A 330 5.76 0.45 36.14
C ALA A 330 7.16 1.07 36.26
N ALA A 331 8.09 0.43 36.97
CA ALA A 331 9.47 0.86 37.06
C ALA A 331 10.17 0.82 35.69
N VAL A 332 9.95 -0.24 34.90
CA VAL A 332 10.46 -0.33 33.52
C VAL A 332 9.95 0.83 32.67
N VAL A 333 8.64 1.08 32.66
CA VAL A 333 8.06 2.21 31.89
C VAL A 333 8.67 3.55 32.32
N THR A 334 8.82 3.73 33.63
CA THR A 334 9.37 4.96 34.22
C THR A 334 10.83 5.18 33.79
N PHE A 335 11.67 4.14 33.83
CA PHE A 335 13.07 4.27 33.43
C PHE A 335 13.28 4.31 31.92
N VAL A 336 12.41 3.72 31.10
CA VAL A 336 12.43 3.94 29.64
C VAL A 336 12.14 5.41 29.33
N LYS A 337 11.14 6.00 30.00
CA LYS A 337 10.82 7.43 29.91
C LYS A 337 11.97 8.32 30.37
N LEU A 338 12.66 7.94 31.45
CA LEU A 338 13.91 8.59 31.86
C LEU A 338 14.96 8.56 30.74
N CYS A 339 15.23 7.38 30.16
CA CYS A 339 16.16 7.25 29.03
C CYS A 339 15.75 8.11 27.84
N LYS A 340 14.46 8.13 27.49
CA LYS A 340 13.91 8.98 26.42
C LYS A 340 14.14 10.46 26.70
N SER A 341 13.86 10.93 27.91
CA SER A 341 14.04 12.35 28.29
C SER A 341 15.50 12.79 28.15
N ALA A 342 16.46 11.93 28.51
CA ALA A 342 17.88 12.21 28.35
C ALA A 342 18.32 12.41 26.89
N THR A 343 17.57 11.88 25.91
CA THR A 343 17.87 12.12 24.49
C THR A 343 17.64 13.58 24.05
N TYR A 344 16.86 14.36 24.82
CA TYR A 344 16.60 15.77 24.56
C TYR A 344 17.70 16.68 25.13
N ILE A 345 18.72 16.11 25.79
CA ILE A 345 19.91 16.84 26.21
C ILE A 345 21.01 16.62 25.18
N ASN A 346 21.70 17.70 24.81
CA ASN A 346 22.81 17.64 23.87
C ASN A 346 23.98 16.83 24.47
N ASN A 347 24.53 15.91 23.68
CA ASN A 347 25.66 15.06 24.09
C ASN A 347 26.95 15.83 24.47
N LYS A 348 27.06 17.12 24.07
CA LYS A 348 28.13 18.01 24.52
C LYS A 348 28.05 18.37 26.01
N ASP A 349 26.88 18.24 26.62
CA ASP A 349 26.70 18.42 28.07
C ASP A 349 26.93 17.11 28.82
N SER A 350 28.11 16.50 28.64
CA SER A 350 28.43 15.17 29.18
C SER A 350 28.40 15.07 30.70
N ASN A 351 28.49 16.22 31.39
CA ASN A 351 28.45 16.31 32.84
C ASN A 351 27.02 16.38 33.39
N ASN A 352 26.01 16.47 32.53
CA ASN A 352 24.62 16.51 32.96
C ASN A 352 24.28 15.28 33.79
N VAL A 353 23.74 15.52 34.98
CA VAL A 353 23.49 14.48 35.98
C VAL A 353 22.46 13.44 35.53
N LEU A 354 21.56 13.83 34.61
CA LEU A 354 20.59 12.91 34.03
C LEU A 354 21.27 11.74 33.30
N PHE A 355 22.42 11.96 32.65
CA PHE A 355 23.17 10.87 32.01
C PHE A 355 23.71 9.87 33.04
N VAL A 356 24.18 10.34 34.19
CA VAL A 356 24.66 9.45 35.29
C VAL A 356 23.52 8.55 35.78
N MET A 357 22.34 9.14 35.98
CA MET A 357 21.16 8.37 36.38
C MET A 357 20.76 7.34 35.33
N VAL A 358 20.77 7.70 34.05
CA VAL A 358 20.46 6.76 32.95
C VAL A 358 21.49 5.63 32.87
N GLN A 359 22.79 5.91 33.00
CA GLN A 359 23.82 4.86 32.97
C GLN A 359 23.62 3.81 34.07
N SER A 360 23.08 4.20 35.23
CA SER A 360 22.82 3.29 36.34
C SER A 360 21.68 2.28 36.09
N VAL A 361 20.83 2.49 35.08
CA VAL A 361 19.63 1.65 34.81
C VAL A 361 19.56 1.09 33.39
N ILE A 362 20.30 1.65 32.43
CA ILE A 362 20.20 1.28 31.01
C ILE A 362 20.60 -0.18 30.75
N GLY A 363 21.56 -0.72 31.52
CA GLY A 363 21.98 -2.12 31.41
C GLY A 363 20.85 -3.09 31.78
N ASP A 364 20.20 -2.86 32.92
CA ASP A 364 19.07 -3.66 33.39
C ASP A 364 17.89 -3.61 32.41
N LEU A 365 17.59 -2.42 31.86
CA LEU A 365 16.53 -2.26 30.85
C LEU A 365 16.81 -3.07 29.58
N LYS A 366 18.06 -3.11 29.10
CA LYS A 366 18.44 -3.97 27.95
C LYS A 366 18.17 -5.45 28.26
N LEU A 367 18.57 -5.91 29.44
CA LEU A 367 18.36 -7.30 29.88
C LEU A 367 16.89 -7.66 30.09
N ILE A 368 16.03 -6.69 30.37
CA ILE A 368 14.59 -6.92 30.56
C ILE A 368 13.85 -6.88 29.21
N LEU A 369 14.06 -5.83 28.41
CA LEU A 369 13.26 -5.56 27.22
C LEU A 369 13.71 -6.39 26.01
N PHE A 370 15.00 -6.69 25.90
CA PHE A 370 15.58 -7.40 24.74
C PHE A 370 16.18 -8.75 25.13
N ASN A 371 15.47 -9.52 25.96
CA ASN A 371 15.83 -10.89 26.31
C ASN A 371 15.15 -11.90 25.37
N PRO A 372 15.89 -12.57 24.46
CA PRO A 372 15.30 -13.52 23.53
C PRO A 372 14.70 -14.75 24.20
N SER A 373 15.23 -15.16 25.35
CA SER A 373 14.76 -16.35 26.08
C SER A 373 13.48 -16.11 26.88
N LYS A 374 13.20 -14.86 27.23
CA LYS A 374 11.99 -14.47 27.95
C LYS A 374 11.56 -13.06 27.51
N PRO A 375 10.84 -12.94 26.38
CA PRO A 375 10.42 -11.64 25.86
C PRO A 375 9.55 -10.88 26.86
N PHE A 376 9.73 -9.56 26.91
CA PHE A 376 8.95 -8.70 27.79
C PHE A 376 7.48 -8.68 27.37
N SER A 377 6.57 -8.92 28.32
CA SER A 377 5.13 -8.76 28.11
C SER A 377 4.42 -8.42 29.42
N ARG A 378 3.47 -7.49 29.36
CA ARG A 378 2.56 -7.12 30.46
C ARG A 378 1.14 -7.69 30.30
N GLY A 379 0.96 -8.65 29.38
CA GLY A 379 -0.33 -9.27 29.07
C GLY A 379 -0.79 -8.99 27.63
N GLN A 380 -1.71 -9.81 27.12
CA GLN A 380 -2.16 -9.77 25.73
C GLN A 380 -2.80 -8.41 25.35
N ASP A 381 -3.60 -7.82 26.25
CA ASP A 381 -4.26 -6.53 26.03
C ASP A 381 -3.28 -5.34 25.90
N LYS A 382 -2.00 -5.55 26.24
CA LYS A 382 -0.97 -4.50 26.28
C LYS A 382 0.11 -4.66 25.21
N ILE A 383 -0.02 -5.62 24.30
CA ILE A 383 1.06 -5.96 23.35
C ILE A 383 1.52 -4.75 22.52
N ASN A 384 0.59 -3.94 21.99
CA ASN A 384 0.92 -2.74 21.21
C ASN A 384 1.61 -1.67 22.06
N VAL A 385 1.21 -1.54 23.33
CA VAL A 385 1.83 -0.59 24.28
C VAL A 385 3.23 -1.06 24.67
N ASP A 386 3.45 -2.37 24.77
CA ASP A 386 4.77 -2.97 25.05
C ASP A 386 5.71 -2.78 23.86
N LEU A 387 5.22 -3.00 22.64
CA LEU A 387 5.99 -2.75 21.41
C LEU A 387 6.42 -1.28 21.30
N GLU A 388 5.51 -0.33 21.54
CA GLU A 388 5.84 1.10 21.50
C GLU A 388 6.88 1.46 22.57
N LEU A 389 6.76 0.91 23.79
CA LEU A 389 7.75 1.10 24.85
C LEU A 389 9.14 0.59 24.44
N MET A 390 9.20 -0.57 23.79
CA MET A 390 10.44 -1.15 23.28
C MET A 390 11.05 -0.32 22.14
N ILE A 391 10.21 0.24 21.25
CA ILE A 391 10.64 1.16 20.19
C ILE A 391 11.24 2.43 20.81
N GLU A 392 10.55 3.03 21.80
CA GLU A 392 11.08 4.20 22.51
C GLU A 392 12.42 3.92 23.18
N PHE A 393 12.56 2.77 23.84
CA PHE A 393 13.82 2.39 24.48
C PHE A 393 14.94 2.09 23.47
N PHE A 394 14.63 1.43 22.34
CA PHE A 394 15.58 1.20 21.25
C PHE A 394 16.12 2.53 20.70
N LEU A 395 15.23 3.48 20.43
CA LEU A 395 15.59 4.82 19.98
C LEU A 395 16.46 5.55 21.01
N ALA A 396 16.11 5.43 22.30
CA ALA A 396 16.92 6.01 23.37
C ALA A 396 18.34 5.41 23.40
N CYS A 397 18.48 4.07 23.26
CA CYS A 397 19.79 3.42 23.21
C CYS A 397 20.66 3.97 22.07
N LEU A 398 20.11 4.06 20.85
CA LEU A 398 20.85 4.61 19.71
C LEU A 398 21.19 6.10 19.89
N ARG A 399 20.24 6.90 20.39
CA ARG A 399 20.44 8.35 20.57
C ARG A 399 21.47 8.69 21.65
N LEU A 400 21.51 7.91 22.73
CA LEU A 400 22.43 8.13 23.85
C LEU A 400 23.82 7.55 23.59
N ASN A 401 23.91 6.39 22.93
CA ASN A 401 25.18 5.73 22.63
C ASN A 401 25.14 5.03 21.26
N PRO A 402 25.30 5.79 20.16
CA PRO A 402 25.15 5.26 18.80
C PRO A 402 26.17 4.19 18.42
N HIS A 403 27.30 4.12 19.13
CA HIS A 403 28.34 3.11 18.88
C HIS A 403 28.07 1.79 19.62
N ASN A 404 27.22 1.79 20.66
CA ASN A 404 26.83 0.58 21.35
C ASN A 404 25.72 -0.16 20.58
N ASN A 405 26.13 -1.23 19.91
CA ASN A 405 25.26 -2.02 19.02
C ASN A 405 24.68 -3.28 19.67
N GLU A 406 24.69 -3.43 21.00
CA GLU A 406 24.20 -4.64 21.68
C GLU A 406 22.73 -4.94 21.33
N VAL A 407 21.84 -3.98 21.54
CA VAL A 407 20.40 -4.13 21.26
C VAL A 407 20.17 -4.32 19.75
N LEU A 408 20.88 -3.56 18.92
CA LEU A 408 20.81 -3.69 17.46
C LEU A 408 21.16 -5.11 17.00
N ARG A 409 22.23 -5.71 17.54
CA ARG A 409 22.62 -7.10 17.21
C ARG A 409 21.56 -8.12 17.63
N VAL A 410 20.95 -7.95 18.81
CA VAL A 410 19.86 -8.83 19.26
C VAL A 410 18.69 -8.76 18.29
N CYS A 411 18.29 -7.55 17.86
CA CYS A 411 17.18 -7.38 16.92
C CYS A 411 17.50 -7.80 15.49
N LEU A 412 18.77 -7.83 15.07
CA LEU A 412 19.18 -8.29 13.73
C LEU A 412 19.33 -9.81 13.63
N ASN A 413 19.49 -10.51 14.76
CA ASN A 413 19.65 -11.96 14.77
C ASN A 413 18.34 -12.67 14.37
N LEU A 414 18.34 -13.39 13.25
CA LEU A 414 17.16 -14.09 12.69
C LEU A 414 16.53 -15.14 13.62
N SER A 415 17.27 -15.62 14.63
CA SER A 415 16.74 -16.54 15.65
C SER A 415 16.00 -15.82 16.77
N SER A 416 16.02 -14.49 16.81
CA SER A 416 15.28 -13.70 17.78
C SER A 416 13.77 -13.70 17.50
N PRO A 417 12.94 -13.45 18.52
CA PRO A 417 11.49 -13.30 18.35
C PRO A 417 11.11 -12.22 17.32
N ALA A 418 10.05 -12.46 16.53
CA ALA A 418 9.59 -11.53 15.48
C ALA A 418 9.28 -10.12 15.99
N MET A 419 8.86 -9.98 17.25
CA MET A 419 8.65 -8.68 17.88
C MET A 419 9.92 -7.81 17.94
N PHE A 420 11.11 -8.40 18.06
CA PHE A 420 12.37 -7.63 18.09
C PHE A 420 12.73 -7.09 16.72
N HIS A 421 12.46 -7.86 15.66
CA HIS A 421 12.57 -7.42 14.27
C HIS A 421 11.61 -6.26 13.99
N TYR A 422 10.36 -6.38 14.46
CA TYR A 422 9.36 -5.32 14.32
C TYR A 422 9.79 -4.03 15.02
N VAL A 423 10.26 -4.13 16.27
CA VAL A 423 10.78 -3.00 17.05
C VAL A 423 11.93 -2.32 16.30
N LEU A 424 12.88 -3.09 15.78
CA LEU A 424 13.99 -2.55 14.99
C LEU A 424 13.49 -1.78 13.78
N VAL A 425 12.70 -2.42 12.92
CA VAL A 425 12.26 -1.83 11.64
C VAL A 425 11.44 -0.57 11.88
N LYS A 426 10.54 -0.57 12.88
CA LYS A 426 9.78 0.62 13.30
C LYS A 426 10.66 1.73 13.83
N ALA A 427 11.66 1.39 14.65
CA ALA A 427 12.60 2.37 15.17
C ALA A 427 13.43 3.01 14.05
N LEU A 428 13.96 2.21 13.10
CA LEU A 428 14.68 2.72 11.93
C LEU A 428 13.78 3.64 11.09
N TYR A 429 12.54 3.24 10.83
CA TYR A 429 11.57 4.07 10.14
C TYR A 429 11.35 5.41 10.85
N ARG A 430 11.26 5.42 12.18
CA ARG A 430 11.10 6.64 12.98
C ARG A 430 12.35 7.51 12.98
N ILE A 431 13.56 6.94 12.93
CA ILE A 431 14.81 7.71 12.80
C ILE A 431 14.81 8.53 11.49
N ILE A 432 14.28 7.97 10.41
CA ILE A 432 14.24 8.59 9.08
C ILE A 432 13.12 9.64 8.98
N THR A 433 11.94 9.32 9.49
CA THR A 433 10.72 10.12 9.26
C THR A 433 10.41 11.16 10.34
N GLN A 434 10.93 11.00 11.56
CA GLN A 434 10.68 11.95 12.65
C GLN A 434 11.53 13.22 12.48
N LYS A 435 10.96 14.39 12.81
CA LYS A 435 11.73 15.63 12.99
C LYS A 435 12.83 15.40 14.03
N ARG A 436 14.07 15.68 13.65
CA ARG A 436 15.27 15.28 14.39
C ARG A 436 15.98 16.46 15.04
N LEU A 437 16.44 16.28 16.28
CA LEU A 437 17.35 17.20 16.96
C LEU A 437 18.75 17.13 16.33
N ALA A 438 19.48 18.24 16.31
CA ALA A 438 20.77 18.33 15.62
C ALA A 438 21.78 17.26 16.06
N TRP A 439 21.78 16.90 17.35
CA TRP A 439 22.72 15.95 17.97
C TRP A 439 22.25 14.48 17.99
N TRP A 440 21.02 14.16 17.59
CA TRP A 440 20.63 12.75 17.43
C TRP A 440 21.49 12.07 16.35
N PRO A 441 21.67 10.75 16.31
CA PRO A 441 22.39 10.09 15.22
C PRO A 441 21.53 10.02 13.95
N GLN A 442 22.17 10.05 12.78
CA GLN A 442 21.50 9.82 11.49
C GLN A 442 21.35 8.31 11.26
N ILE A 443 20.58 7.94 10.25
CA ILE A 443 20.35 6.54 9.89
C ILE A 443 21.62 5.84 9.36
N ASP A 444 22.60 6.63 8.93
CA ASP A 444 23.88 6.20 8.37
C ASP A 444 24.68 5.25 9.28
N ILE A 445 24.52 5.38 10.60
CA ILE A 445 25.12 4.47 11.59
C ILE A 445 24.71 3.00 11.41
N VAL A 446 23.60 2.74 10.71
CA VAL A 446 23.06 1.39 10.47
C VAL A 446 23.44 0.85 9.09
N TYR A 447 23.96 1.67 8.17
CA TYR A 447 24.24 1.23 6.80
C TYR A 447 25.16 0.00 6.73
N SER A 448 26.16 -0.11 7.62
CA SER A 448 27.04 -1.30 7.69
C SER A 448 26.31 -2.62 7.99
N ARG A 449 25.04 -2.56 8.41
CA ARG A 449 24.16 -3.69 8.75
C ARG A 449 23.15 -4.03 7.64
N ALA A 450 23.29 -3.43 6.46
CA ALA A 450 22.39 -3.66 5.32
C ALA A 450 22.26 -5.15 4.93
N GLY A 451 23.34 -5.92 5.05
CA GLY A 451 23.30 -7.38 4.79
C GLY A 451 22.37 -8.13 5.73
N GLU A 452 22.40 -7.81 7.03
CA GLU A 452 21.53 -8.43 8.03
C GLU A 452 20.05 -8.03 7.82
N LEU A 453 19.79 -6.78 7.39
CA LEU A 453 18.44 -6.31 7.03
C LEU A 453 17.90 -7.03 5.79
N ARG A 454 18.71 -7.24 4.75
CA ARG A 454 18.32 -8.05 3.58
C ARG A 454 18.01 -9.50 3.96
N ASN A 455 18.82 -10.10 4.83
CA ASN A 455 18.55 -11.45 5.33
C ASN A 455 17.22 -11.53 6.10
N MET A 456 16.91 -10.51 6.91
CA MET A 456 15.62 -10.40 7.61
C MET A 456 14.44 -10.26 6.65
N PHE A 457 14.59 -9.47 5.59
CA PHE A 457 13.59 -9.38 4.52
C PHE A 457 13.33 -10.76 3.89
N THR A 458 14.38 -11.45 3.46
CA THR A 458 14.28 -12.77 2.81
C THR A 458 13.67 -13.82 3.73
N ASP A 459 14.09 -13.87 4.99
CA ASP A 459 13.54 -14.80 5.99
C ASP A 459 12.05 -14.53 6.27
N THR A 460 11.68 -13.26 6.46
CA THR A 460 10.28 -12.86 6.69
C THR A 460 9.41 -13.17 5.47
N LEU A 461 9.91 -12.89 4.26
CA LEU A 461 9.24 -13.22 3.00
C LEU A 461 8.96 -14.72 2.91
N ASN A 462 9.98 -15.56 3.16
CA ASN A 462 9.85 -17.00 3.12
C ASN A 462 8.82 -17.52 4.15
N LYS A 463 8.83 -16.99 5.38
CA LYS A 463 7.85 -17.34 6.43
C LYS A 463 6.42 -16.99 6.00
N VAL A 464 6.22 -15.83 5.39
CA VAL A 464 4.91 -15.41 4.87
C VAL A 464 4.46 -16.31 3.72
N SER A 465 5.33 -16.57 2.73
CA SER A 465 5.03 -17.43 1.57
C SER A 465 4.74 -18.88 1.96
N GLN A 466 5.46 -19.44 2.94
CA GLN A 466 5.21 -20.78 3.46
C GLN A 466 3.88 -20.84 4.23
N SER A 467 3.56 -19.82 5.03
CA SER A 467 2.30 -19.76 5.79
C SER A 467 1.07 -19.72 4.87
N SER A 468 1.15 -19.04 3.72
CA SER A 468 0.11 -19.12 2.67
C SER A 468 0.01 -20.50 2.02
N THR A 469 1.08 -21.31 2.05
CA THR A 469 1.12 -22.66 1.49
C THR A 469 0.55 -23.71 2.47
N PHE A 470 0.71 -23.52 3.78
CA PHE A 470 0.15 -24.43 4.81
C PHE A 470 -1.34 -24.21 5.12
N SER A 471 -1.94 -23.08 4.68
CA SER A 471 -3.40 -22.96 4.61
C SER A 471 -4.03 -23.87 3.55
N THR A 472 -3.22 -24.41 2.63
CA THR A 472 -3.58 -25.49 1.71
C THR A 472 -2.81 -26.74 2.09
N THR A 473 -3.27 -27.51 3.10
CA THR A 473 -2.82 -28.90 3.21
C THR A 473 -3.19 -29.58 1.89
N PRO A 474 -2.22 -30.06 1.10
CA PRO A 474 -2.53 -30.72 -0.16
C PRO A 474 -3.10 -32.09 0.19
N LEU A 475 -4.42 -32.23 0.16
CA LEU A 475 -5.04 -33.54 0.02
C LEU A 475 -4.55 -34.11 -1.32
N ARG A 476 -3.48 -34.91 -1.28
CA ARG A 476 -2.93 -35.69 -2.39
C ARG A 476 -2.99 -34.98 -3.74
N ILE A 477 -2.29 -33.85 -3.85
CA ILE A 477 -1.98 -33.21 -5.13
C ILE A 477 -0.72 -33.88 -5.71
N SER A 478 -0.83 -35.16 -6.04
CA SER A 478 0.19 -35.90 -6.82
C SER A 478 -0.26 -36.07 -8.27
N GLY A 479 -1.20 -35.24 -8.74
CA GLY A 479 -1.76 -35.27 -10.08
C GLY A 479 -1.98 -33.88 -10.73
N ILE A 480 -1.41 -32.81 -10.18
CA ILE A 480 -1.51 -31.46 -10.77
C ILE A 480 -0.13 -31.01 -11.25
N THR A 481 0.37 -31.67 -12.29
CA THR A 481 1.07 -30.99 -13.37
C THR A 481 0.00 -30.62 -14.40
N GLY A 482 -0.75 -29.57 -14.09
CA GLY A 482 -1.86 -29.12 -14.91
C GLY A 482 -2.07 -27.64 -14.65
N VAL A 483 -1.66 -26.84 -15.62
CA VAL A 483 -2.02 -25.43 -15.81
C VAL A 483 -3.47 -25.23 -15.36
N SER A 484 -3.72 -24.26 -14.46
CA SER A 484 -5.07 -23.78 -14.19
C SER A 484 -5.69 -23.36 -15.51
N THR A 485 -6.60 -24.19 -16.05
CA THR A 485 -7.17 -23.99 -17.38
C THR A 485 -7.88 -22.63 -17.44
N LEU A 486 -7.67 -21.89 -18.54
CA LEU A 486 -8.33 -20.62 -18.88
C LEU A 486 -9.85 -20.61 -18.58
N LYS A 487 -10.50 -21.78 -18.62
CA LYS A 487 -11.90 -21.97 -18.21
C LYS A 487 -12.21 -21.48 -16.79
N ASP A 488 -11.39 -21.77 -15.78
CA ASP A 488 -11.75 -21.47 -14.39
C ASP A 488 -11.59 -19.98 -14.05
N ILE A 489 -10.66 -19.30 -14.72
CA ILE A 489 -10.42 -17.85 -14.58
C ILE A 489 -11.49 -17.04 -15.31
N LEU A 490 -11.90 -17.48 -16.51
CA LEU A 490 -12.84 -16.76 -17.37
C LEU A 490 -14.31 -16.91 -16.96
N PHE A 491 -14.71 -18.05 -16.37
CA PHE A 491 -16.14 -18.35 -16.17
C PHE A 491 -16.66 -18.15 -14.74
N ASN A 492 -15.83 -17.84 -13.75
CA ASN A 492 -16.30 -17.61 -12.37
C ASN A 492 -15.37 -16.73 -11.50
N PRO A 493 -15.02 -15.51 -11.93
CA PRO A 493 -14.13 -14.61 -11.17
C PRO A 493 -14.72 -14.27 -9.78
N GLN A 494 -16.04 -14.16 -9.66
CA GLN A 494 -16.70 -13.92 -8.38
C GLN A 494 -16.79 -15.16 -7.48
N GLN A 495 -16.83 -16.36 -8.07
CA GLN A 495 -16.85 -17.60 -7.29
C GLN A 495 -15.48 -17.88 -6.67
N LEU A 496 -14.38 -17.61 -7.40
CA LEU A 496 -13.04 -17.47 -6.80
C LEU A 496 -13.02 -16.35 -5.75
N ARG A 497 -13.50 -15.14 -6.06
CA ARG A 497 -13.58 -14.01 -5.10
C ARG A 497 -14.27 -14.41 -3.78
N SER A 498 -15.35 -15.19 -3.87
CA SER A 498 -16.12 -15.69 -2.72
C SER A 498 -15.46 -16.89 -2.04
N GLN A 499 -14.87 -17.85 -2.77
CA GLN A 499 -14.21 -19.02 -2.18
C GLN A 499 -12.90 -18.65 -1.48
N TYR A 500 -12.10 -17.75 -2.06
CA TYR A 500 -10.91 -17.19 -1.43
C TYR A 500 -11.27 -16.32 -0.21
N SER A 501 -12.34 -15.50 -0.29
CA SER A 501 -12.83 -14.74 0.87
C SER A 501 -13.49 -15.60 1.96
N GLN A 502 -14.22 -16.67 1.60
CA GLN A 502 -14.97 -17.52 2.54
C GLN A 502 -14.07 -18.58 3.19
N ALA A 503 -13.11 -19.17 2.47
CA ALA A 503 -12.11 -20.06 3.05
C ALA A 503 -11.25 -19.35 4.11
N PHE A 504 -11.11 -18.02 4.01
CA PHE A 504 -10.41 -17.20 4.98
C PHE A 504 -11.32 -16.73 6.13
N LYS A 505 -12.56 -16.30 5.84
CA LYS A 505 -13.55 -15.91 6.87
C LYS A 505 -13.95 -17.08 7.79
N SER A 506 -13.92 -18.33 7.32
CA SER A 506 -14.29 -19.48 8.15
C SER A 506 -13.16 -20.02 9.04
N LYS A 507 -11.94 -19.45 8.96
CA LYS A 507 -10.77 -19.94 9.71
C LYS A 507 -9.91 -18.86 10.35
N THR A 508 -10.27 -17.58 10.24
CA THR A 508 -9.70 -16.52 11.08
C THR A 508 -10.09 -16.69 12.56
N SER A 509 -11.12 -17.49 12.86
CA SER A 509 -11.58 -17.79 14.22
C SER A 509 -10.93 -19.02 14.88
N ASP A 510 -10.35 -19.96 14.13
CA ASP A 510 -10.12 -21.33 14.65
C ASP A 510 -8.70 -21.91 14.47
N ARG A 511 -7.68 -21.09 14.16
CA ARG A 511 -6.28 -21.55 14.25
C ARG A 511 -5.45 -20.67 15.18
N LEU A 512 -5.60 -21.00 16.46
CA LEU A 512 -4.61 -20.92 17.54
C LEU A 512 -4.15 -19.51 17.94
N ALA A 513 -5.00 -18.89 18.76
CA ALA A 513 -4.76 -17.68 19.55
C ALA A 513 -3.84 -17.91 20.76
N TYR A 514 -2.71 -18.61 20.59
CA TYR A 514 -1.71 -18.80 21.65
C TYR A 514 -0.32 -18.76 21.01
N ASP A 515 0.49 -17.76 21.40
CA ASP A 515 1.77 -17.34 20.79
C ASP A 515 1.57 -16.60 19.44
N GLU A 516 2.08 -15.43 19.05
CA GLU A 516 3.25 -14.61 19.38
C GLU A 516 3.01 -13.20 18.76
N GLY A 517 3.52 -12.10 19.35
CA GLY A 517 3.96 -10.86 18.64
C GLY A 517 3.13 -10.20 17.51
N PRO A 518 3.70 -9.21 16.80
CA PRO A 518 3.16 -8.72 15.53
C PRO A 518 3.29 -9.80 14.45
N ASN A 519 2.26 -9.95 13.61
CA ASN A 519 2.23 -10.97 12.55
C ASN A 519 3.38 -10.74 11.54
N ASN A 520 4.04 -11.80 11.05
CA ASN A 520 5.08 -11.73 10.03
C ASN A 520 4.67 -10.93 8.78
N ARG A 521 3.37 -10.86 8.45
CA ARG A 521 2.85 -9.99 7.39
C ARG A 521 3.03 -8.51 7.69
N GLU A 522 2.78 -8.10 8.93
CA GLU A 522 2.95 -6.72 9.37
C GLU A 522 4.44 -6.36 9.43
N LEU A 523 5.29 -7.28 9.91
CA LEU A 523 6.74 -7.12 9.86
C LEU A 523 7.21 -6.91 8.41
N LEU A 524 6.77 -7.76 7.48
CA LEU A 524 7.11 -7.64 6.06
C LEU A 524 6.69 -6.28 5.49
N LEU A 525 5.48 -5.81 5.80
CA LEU A 525 5.00 -4.48 5.40
C LEU A 525 5.96 -3.38 5.86
N TRP A 526 6.38 -3.40 7.13
CA TRP A 526 7.28 -2.37 7.66
C TRP A 526 8.69 -2.47 7.09
N ILE A 527 9.20 -3.68 6.80
CA ILE A 527 10.49 -3.86 6.13
C ILE A 527 10.44 -3.24 4.73
N VAL A 528 9.36 -3.50 3.97
CA VAL A 528 9.17 -2.92 2.63
C VAL A 528 9.03 -1.39 2.71
N ARG A 529 8.26 -0.86 3.68
CA ARG A 529 8.17 0.60 3.91
C ARG A 529 9.50 1.25 4.24
N LEU A 530 10.41 0.55 4.91
CA LEU A 530 11.75 1.06 5.20
C LEU A 530 12.54 1.33 3.90
N ILE A 531 12.37 0.49 2.88
CA ILE A 531 13.00 0.65 1.55
C ILE A 531 12.50 1.92 0.85
N ILE A 532 11.22 2.25 1.02
CA ILE A 532 10.60 3.44 0.41
C ILE A 532 11.25 4.71 0.97
N VAL A 533 11.45 4.78 2.29
CA VAL A 533 11.96 5.99 2.95
C VAL A 533 13.49 6.13 2.92
N ASP A 534 14.23 5.02 2.88
CA ASP A 534 15.70 5.02 2.68
C ASP A 534 16.13 3.70 1.98
N PRO A 535 16.26 3.70 0.64
CA PRO A 535 16.66 2.52 -0.12
C PRO A 535 18.13 2.14 0.13
N TYR A 536 18.97 3.05 0.62
CA TYR A 536 20.38 2.79 0.87
C TYR A 536 20.58 1.77 1.99
N LEU A 537 19.65 1.69 2.95
CA LEU A 537 19.61 0.62 3.97
C LEU A 537 19.60 -0.79 3.39
N MET A 538 19.06 -0.99 2.18
CA MET A 538 19.03 -2.29 1.52
C MET A 538 19.98 -2.39 0.32
N LEU A 539 20.49 -1.28 -0.22
CA LEU A 539 21.42 -1.29 -1.34
C LEU A 539 22.89 -1.23 -0.93
N HIS A 540 23.20 -0.79 0.30
CA HIS A 540 24.59 -0.71 0.76
C HIS A 540 25.26 -2.09 0.84
N ASN A 541 26.40 -2.22 0.13
CA ASN A 541 27.20 -3.44 0.01
C ASN A 541 28.70 -3.08 0.07
N PRO A 542 29.22 -2.61 1.22
CA PRO A 542 30.60 -2.18 1.31
C PRO A 542 31.53 -3.39 1.23
N ASN A 543 32.61 -3.28 0.46
CA ASN A 543 33.71 -4.26 0.39
C ASN A 543 33.31 -5.66 -0.14
N LYS A 544 32.17 -5.78 -0.83
CA LYS A 544 31.79 -7.01 -1.54
C LYS A 544 32.36 -7.03 -2.96
N LEU A 545 32.59 -8.24 -3.48
CA LEU A 545 32.95 -8.41 -4.89
C LEU A 545 31.77 -8.02 -5.79
N ASP A 546 32.07 -7.49 -6.99
CA ASP A 546 31.10 -7.04 -8.01
C ASP A 546 29.89 -7.99 -8.16
N HIS A 547 30.17 -9.28 -8.40
CA HIS A 547 29.14 -10.30 -8.59
C HIS A 547 28.27 -10.54 -7.34
N GLU A 548 28.83 -10.46 -6.12
CA GLU A 548 28.05 -10.63 -4.88
C GLU A 548 27.13 -9.44 -4.62
N THR A 549 27.61 -8.23 -4.94
CA THR A 549 26.80 -7.01 -4.90
C THR A 549 25.61 -7.13 -5.84
N GLN A 550 25.87 -7.51 -7.10
CA GLN A 550 24.80 -7.74 -8.09
C GLN A 550 23.80 -8.80 -7.62
N MET A 551 24.26 -9.96 -7.11
CA MET A 551 23.37 -11.03 -6.65
C MET A 551 22.50 -10.58 -5.47
N SER A 552 23.07 -9.86 -4.50
CA SER A 552 22.30 -9.36 -3.36
C SER A 552 21.19 -8.39 -3.76
N THR A 553 21.45 -7.51 -4.73
CA THR A 553 20.45 -6.58 -5.27
C THR A 553 19.40 -7.33 -6.11
N PHE A 554 19.82 -8.33 -6.88
CA PHE A 554 18.94 -9.19 -7.67
C PHE A 554 17.95 -9.97 -6.78
N GLU A 555 18.43 -10.58 -5.69
CA GLU A 555 17.58 -11.30 -4.73
C GLU A 555 16.56 -10.39 -4.05
N LEU A 556 16.99 -9.21 -3.59
CA LEU A 556 16.11 -8.21 -2.98
C LEU A 556 14.99 -7.80 -3.93
N ILE A 557 15.34 -7.39 -5.15
CA ILE A 557 14.38 -6.90 -6.14
C ILE A 557 13.42 -8.02 -6.58
N ASN A 558 13.91 -9.24 -6.80
CA ASN A 558 13.03 -10.37 -7.12
C ASN A 558 12.11 -10.75 -5.96
N GLY A 559 12.58 -10.64 -4.72
CA GLY A 559 11.74 -10.80 -3.53
C GLY A 559 10.59 -9.80 -3.52
N LEU A 560 10.84 -8.53 -3.81
CA LEU A 560 9.80 -7.50 -3.93
C LEU A 560 8.84 -7.76 -5.11
N VAL A 561 9.36 -8.15 -6.28
CA VAL A 561 8.53 -8.51 -7.44
C VAL A 561 7.59 -9.67 -7.12
N SER A 562 8.03 -10.62 -6.29
CA SER A 562 7.18 -11.71 -5.82
C SER A 562 5.99 -11.23 -5.00
N LEU A 563 6.00 -10.02 -4.42
CA LEU A 563 4.89 -9.48 -3.64
C LEU A 563 3.87 -8.71 -4.47
N VAL A 564 4.24 -8.24 -5.67
CA VAL A 564 3.38 -7.38 -6.52
C VAL A 564 2.07 -8.05 -6.94
N HIS A 565 2.06 -9.37 -7.11
CA HIS A 565 0.89 -10.10 -7.62
C HIS A 565 -0.16 -10.47 -6.55
N ASP A 566 0.17 -10.44 -5.26
CA ASP A 566 -0.71 -10.84 -4.15
C ASP A 566 -1.68 -9.71 -3.72
N THR A 567 -2.19 -8.94 -4.68
CA THR A 567 -3.07 -7.78 -4.44
C THR A 567 -4.41 -8.13 -3.78
N SER A 568 -4.83 -9.39 -3.85
CA SER A 568 -6.08 -9.86 -3.25
C SER A 568 -5.94 -10.28 -1.78
N MET A 569 -4.80 -10.83 -1.39
CA MET A 569 -4.58 -11.39 -0.04
C MET A 569 -3.85 -10.42 0.89
N MET A 570 -2.93 -9.60 0.34
CA MET A 570 -2.11 -8.65 1.11
C MET A 570 -1.98 -7.33 0.33
N PRO A 571 -3.07 -6.57 0.15
CA PRO A 571 -3.06 -5.37 -0.68
C PRO A 571 -2.03 -4.35 -0.19
N ASP A 572 -1.92 -4.08 1.11
CA ASP A 572 -0.97 -3.09 1.63
C ASP A 572 0.49 -3.46 1.34
N VAL A 573 0.83 -4.76 1.44
CA VAL A 573 2.18 -5.26 1.15
C VAL A 573 2.47 -5.19 -0.34
N ALA A 574 1.51 -5.56 -1.19
CA ALA A 574 1.66 -5.48 -2.65
C ALA A 574 1.84 -4.02 -3.11
N HIS A 575 1.06 -3.08 -2.58
CA HIS A 575 1.20 -1.65 -2.87
C HIS A 575 2.53 -1.09 -2.40
N ALA A 576 2.94 -1.41 -1.16
CA ALA A 576 4.25 -1.00 -0.65
C ALA A 576 5.39 -1.58 -1.50
N ALA A 577 5.28 -2.83 -1.95
CA ALA A 577 6.30 -3.46 -2.79
C ALA A 577 6.39 -2.80 -4.19
N MET A 578 5.25 -2.47 -4.78
CA MET A 578 5.19 -1.67 -6.02
C MET A 578 5.90 -0.32 -5.83
N GLU A 579 5.59 0.40 -4.76
CA GLU A 579 6.22 1.69 -4.43
C GLU A 579 7.72 1.56 -4.15
N SER A 580 8.16 0.57 -3.39
CA SER A 580 9.59 0.27 -3.17
C SER A 580 10.30 0.00 -4.49
N LEU A 581 9.70 -0.76 -5.40
CA LEU A 581 10.29 -1.03 -6.71
C LEU A 581 10.41 0.25 -7.55
N LEU A 582 9.44 1.18 -7.47
CA LEU A 582 9.56 2.49 -8.13
C LEU A 582 10.73 3.30 -7.55
N VAL A 583 10.82 3.41 -6.22
CA VAL A 583 11.94 4.10 -5.55
C VAL A 583 13.29 3.48 -5.94
N LEU A 584 13.39 2.15 -5.92
CA LEU A 584 14.62 1.44 -6.31
C LEU A 584 15.00 1.64 -7.78
N HIS A 585 14.04 1.93 -8.66
CA HIS A 585 14.26 2.18 -10.09
C HIS A 585 14.50 3.67 -10.40
N GLU A 586 14.54 4.57 -9.42
CA GLU A 586 15.05 5.93 -9.64
C GLU A 586 16.52 5.91 -10.08
N THR A 587 16.90 6.81 -11.00
CA THR A 587 18.26 6.86 -11.58
C THR A 587 19.37 6.78 -10.55
N ARG A 588 19.28 7.59 -9.48
CA ARG A 588 20.23 7.62 -8.36
C ARG A 588 20.36 6.29 -7.61
N ASN A 589 19.29 5.51 -7.54
CA ASN A 589 19.25 4.25 -6.79
C ASN A 589 19.70 3.07 -7.66
N ILE A 590 19.43 3.09 -8.97
CA ILE A 590 19.97 2.10 -9.92
C ILE A 590 21.50 2.14 -9.92
N GLU A 591 22.11 3.33 -9.82
CA GLU A 591 23.57 3.48 -9.73
C GLU A 591 24.17 2.79 -8.50
N LEU A 592 23.37 2.62 -7.44
CA LEU A 592 23.76 1.91 -6.22
C LEU A 592 23.56 0.40 -6.30
N TRP A 593 22.83 -0.12 -7.31
CA TRP A 593 22.61 -1.56 -7.46
C TRP A 593 23.91 -2.32 -7.63
N ASN A 594 24.83 -1.70 -8.37
CA ASN A 594 26.21 -2.13 -8.54
C ASN A 594 27.03 -0.94 -9.08
N PRO A 595 27.80 -0.23 -8.23
CA PRO A 595 28.56 0.95 -8.65
C PRO A 595 29.64 0.66 -9.69
N GLU A 596 30.18 -0.56 -9.75
CA GLU A 596 31.25 -0.92 -10.68
C GLU A 596 30.71 -1.26 -12.09
N ALA A 597 29.48 -1.77 -12.17
CA ALA A 597 28.86 -2.21 -13.42
C ALA A 597 27.35 -1.89 -13.50
N SER A 598 26.99 -0.62 -13.28
CA SER A 598 25.60 -0.15 -13.16
C SER A 598 24.76 -0.46 -14.40
N ILE A 599 25.27 -0.20 -15.61
CA ILE A 599 24.53 -0.42 -16.88
C ILE A 599 24.25 -1.90 -17.16
N ASN A 600 25.23 -2.78 -16.94
CA ASN A 600 25.07 -4.23 -17.13
C ASN A 600 24.11 -4.82 -16.09
N THR A 601 24.23 -4.36 -14.84
CA THR A 601 23.37 -4.75 -13.74
C THR A 601 21.93 -4.29 -13.97
N PHE A 602 21.73 -3.06 -14.45
CA PHE A 602 20.43 -2.53 -14.87
C PHE A 602 19.75 -3.43 -15.89
N TRP A 603 20.44 -3.76 -16.98
CA TRP A 603 19.87 -4.62 -18.03
C TRP A 603 19.50 -6.00 -17.49
N SER A 604 20.31 -6.58 -16.61
CA SER A 604 20.01 -7.87 -15.98
C SER A 604 18.79 -7.81 -15.05
N ILE A 605 18.84 -6.98 -14.02
CA ILE A 605 17.83 -6.93 -12.96
C ILE A 605 16.52 -6.35 -13.48
N SER A 606 16.55 -5.20 -14.14
CA SER A 606 15.33 -4.52 -14.52
C SER A 606 14.60 -5.25 -15.67
N SER A 607 15.31 -5.97 -16.54
CA SER A 607 14.65 -6.87 -17.51
C SER A 607 13.98 -8.07 -16.82
N GLN A 608 14.58 -8.63 -15.75
CA GLN A 608 13.96 -9.71 -14.97
C GLN A 608 12.65 -9.25 -14.31
N VAL A 609 12.61 -8.02 -13.78
CA VAL A 609 11.40 -7.40 -13.21
C VAL A 609 10.29 -7.36 -14.27
N LEU A 610 10.61 -6.78 -15.44
CA LEU A 610 9.66 -6.66 -16.55
C LEU A 610 9.16 -8.03 -17.03
N PHE A 611 10.07 -8.99 -17.20
CA PHE A 611 9.72 -10.35 -17.63
C PHE A 611 8.76 -11.02 -16.63
N SER A 612 9.08 -10.99 -15.34
CA SER A 612 8.34 -11.71 -14.29
C SER A 612 6.89 -11.22 -14.17
N ILE A 613 6.69 -9.90 -14.18
CA ILE A 613 5.34 -9.33 -14.11
C ILE A 613 4.59 -9.48 -15.43
N SER A 614 5.27 -9.27 -16.56
CA SER A 614 4.65 -9.47 -17.87
C SER A 614 4.19 -10.92 -18.06
N GLN A 615 4.94 -11.90 -17.58
CA GLN A 615 4.55 -13.30 -17.64
C GLN A 615 3.24 -13.56 -16.87
N LYS A 616 3.09 -13.01 -15.66
CA LYS A 616 1.86 -13.15 -14.87
C LYS A 616 0.67 -12.43 -15.51
N LEU A 617 0.90 -11.26 -16.11
CA LEU A 617 -0.11 -10.50 -16.86
C LEU A 617 -0.60 -11.28 -18.09
N VAL A 618 0.30 -11.85 -18.90
CA VAL A 618 -0.06 -12.68 -20.07
C VAL A 618 -0.87 -13.92 -19.66
N LEU A 619 -0.55 -14.51 -18.52
CA LEU A 619 -1.26 -15.67 -17.98
C LEU A 619 -2.56 -15.30 -17.24
N HIS A 620 -2.94 -14.02 -17.21
CA HIS A 620 -4.10 -13.50 -16.47
C HIS A 620 -4.10 -13.92 -14.98
N GLN A 621 -2.92 -14.00 -14.35
CA GLN A 621 -2.75 -14.42 -12.95
C GLN A 621 -2.85 -13.26 -11.94
N ILE A 622 -3.13 -12.04 -12.41
CA ILE A 622 -3.23 -10.83 -11.59
C ILE A 622 -4.67 -10.32 -11.64
N TYR A 623 -5.31 -10.27 -10.48
CA TYR A 623 -6.71 -9.86 -10.36
C TYR A 623 -6.89 -8.35 -10.61
N GLU A 624 -6.19 -7.51 -9.82
CA GLU A 624 -6.13 -6.06 -10.00
C GLU A 624 -5.12 -5.69 -11.10
N TYR A 625 -5.28 -6.22 -12.31
CA TYR A 625 -4.30 -6.03 -13.38
C TYR A 625 -4.13 -4.57 -13.81
N THR A 626 -5.17 -3.73 -13.70
CA THR A 626 -5.11 -2.32 -14.10
C THR A 626 -4.15 -1.51 -13.23
N SER A 627 -4.10 -1.77 -11.92
CA SER A 627 -3.14 -1.11 -11.01
C SER A 627 -1.72 -1.57 -11.30
N VAL A 628 -1.51 -2.87 -11.55
CA VAL A 628 -0.20 -3.43 -11.92
C VAL A 628 0.27 -2.95 -13.29
N LEU A 629 -0.62 -2.81 -14.28
CA LEU A 629 -0.29 -2.22 -15.59
C LEU A 629 0.14 -0.76 -15.46
N ARG A 630 -0.54 0.02 -14.61
CA ARG A 630 -0.15 1.40 -14.31
C ARG A 630 1.23 1.44 -13.67
N TRP A 631 1.49 0.57 -12.69
CA TRP A 631 2.81 0.45 -12.07
C TRP A 631 3.89 0.04 -13.08
N LEU A 632 3.60 -0.93 -13.96
CA LEU A 632 4.52 -1.38 -15.01
C LEU A 632 4.89 -0.23 -15.96
N ARG A 633 3.91 0.61 -16.32
CA ARG A 633 4.14 1.83 -17.10
C ARG A 633 5.11 2.77 -16.39
N GLU A 634 4.95 3.03 -15.10
CA GLU A 634 5.87 3.89 -14.34
C GLU A 634 7.29 3.29 -14.24
N ILE A 635 7.41 1.96 -14.11
CA ILE A 635 8.72 1.29 -14.21
C ILE A 635 9.38 1.54 -15.58
N LEU A 636 8.62 1.49 -16.68
CA LEU A 636 9.15 1.80 -18.02
C LEU A 636 9.59 3.27 -18.14
N VAL A 637 8.87 4.20 -17.53
CA VAL A 637 9.27 5.62 -17.46
C VAL A 637 10.62 5.75 -16.73
N LEU A 638 10.75 5.14 -15.56
CA LEU A 638 11.98 5.19 -14.76
C LEU A 638 13.17 4.53 -15.47
N ARG A 639 12.94 3.39 -16.14
CA ARG A 639 13.94 2.73 -16.98
C ARG A 639 14.45 3.66 -18.10
N ASN A 640 13.54 4.30 -18.82
CA ASN A 640 13.91 5.25 -19.88
C ASN A 640 14.64 6.48 -19.31
N ALA A 641 14.28 6.96 -18.13
CA ALA A 641 14.98 8.05 -17.47
C ALA A 641 16.44 7.67 -17.12
N PHE A 642 16.66 6.46 -16.60
CA PHE A 642 18.02 5.95 -16.34
C PHE A 642 18.81 5.78 -17.64
N LEU A 643 18.23 5.14 -18.66
CA LEU A 643 18.91 4.95 -19.94
C LEU A 643 19.24 6.27 -20.64
N LEU A 644 18.37 7.27 -20.54
CA LEU A 644 18.62 8.60 -21.08
C LEU A 644 19.77 9.30 -20.36
N HIS A 645 19.85 9.19 -19.04
CA HIS A 645 20.99 9.70 -18.26
C HIS A 645 22.31 9.03 -18.65
N HIS A 646 22.25 7.74 -19.00
CA HIS A 646 23.40 6.92 -19.43
C HIS A 646 23.43 6.65 -20.95
N LYS A 647 22.90 7.57 -21.77
CA LYS A 647 22.63 7.35 -23.20
C LYS A 647 23.83 6.84 -24.00
N ASP A 648 25.03 7.32 -23.69
CA ASP A 648 26.25 6.97 -24.42
C ASP A 648 26.63 5.47 -24.22
N ASN A 649 26.13 4.86 -23.14
CA ASN A 649 26.35 3.46 -22.78
C ASN A 649 25.07 2.63 -22.84
N ALA A 650 23.92 3.20 -23.21
CA ALA A 650 22.61 2.55 -23.12
C ALA A 650 22.54 1.23 -23.91
N TYR A 651 23.32 1.10 -24.99
CA TYR A 651 23.40 -0.14 -25.77
C TYR A 651 24.17 -1.28 -25.07
N LEU A 652 25.13 -0.96 -24.19
CA LEU A 652 26.00 -1.94 -23.53
C LEU A 652 25.18 -2.85 -22.61
N GLY A 653 25.28 -4.17 -22.80
CA GLY A 653 24.52 -5.15 -22.02
C GLY A 653 23.06 -5.35 -22.46
N SER A 654 22.56 -4.59 -23.45
CA SER A 654 21.15 -4.68 -23.89
C SER A 654 20.79 -5.94 -24.68
N ASN A 655 21.80 -6.73 -25.09
CA ASN A 655 21.62 -7.92 -25.94
C ASN A 655 21.50 -9.24 -25.17
N ILE A 656 21.46 -9.21 -23.84
CA ILE A 656 21.33 -10.42 -23.01
C ILE A 656 19.99 -11.15 -23.28
N PRO A 657 19.92 -12.49 -23.14
CA PRO A 657 18.70 -13.26 -23.39
C PRO A 657 17.49 -12.76 -22.60
N MET A 658 17.70 -12.40 -21.33
CA MET A 658 16.63 -11.91 -20.47
C MET A 658 15.99 -10.61 -20.98
N ALA A 659 16.81 -9.67 -21.49
CA ALA A 659 16.30 -8.42 -22.07
C ALA A 659 15.43 -8.69 -23.31
N LYS A 660 15.83 -9.64 -24.16
CA LYS A 660 15.05 -10.06 -25.34
C LYS A 660 13.72 -10.72 -24.95
N HIS A 661 13.74 -11.58 -23.93
CA HIS A 661 12.52 -12.21 -23.42
C HIS A 661 11.58 -11.19 -22.78
N ALA A 662 12.10 -10.27 -21.97
CA ALA A 662 11.33 -9.19 -21.37
C ALA A 662 10.68 -8.30 -22.43
N HIS A 663 11.47 -7.89 -23.44
CA HIS A 663 10.98 -7.09 -24.57
C HIS A 663 9.84 -7.79 -25.32
N THR A 664 10.00 -9.07 -25.64
CA THR A 664 8.96 -9.87 -26.30
C THR A 664 7.70 -9.98 -25.43
N LYS A 665 7.86 -10.20 -24.12
CA LYS A 665 6.74 -10.32 -23.19
C LYS A 665 5.98 -9.01 -22.98
N LEU A 666 6.68 -7.87 -22.93
CA LEU A 666 6.05 -6.55 -22.88
C LEU A 666 5.18 -6.30 -24.11
N GLU A 667 5.71 -6.59 -25.30
CA GLU A 667 4.95 -6.46 -26.54
C GLU A 667 3.66 -7.30 -26.49
N ILE A 668 3.74 -8.56 -26.02
CA ILE A 668 2.57 -9.43 -25.84
C ILE A 668 1.55 -8.80 -24.87
N VAL A 669 1.99 -8.33 -23.71
CA VAL A 669 1.13 -7.66 -22.72
C VAL A 669 0.41 -6.47 -23.34
N PHE A 670 1.14 -5.58 -24.02
CA PHE A 670 0.53 -4.37 -24.58
C PHE A 670 -0.54 -4.72 -25.61
N PHE A 671 -0.32 -5.72 -26.46
CA PHE A 671 -1.33 -6.19 -27.42
C PHE A 671 -2.54 -6.86 -26.76
N ILE A 672 -2.32 -7.79 -25.82
CA ILE A 672 -3.40 -8.53 -25.16
C ILE A 672 -4.34 -7.57 -24.40
N TYR A 673 -3.81 -6.53 -23.75
CA TYR A 673 -4.66 -5.58 -23.03
C TYR A 673 -5.36 -4.55 -23.91
N LEU A 674 -5.11 -4.51 -25.24
CA LEU A 674 -5.89 -3.66 -26.15
C LEU A 674 -7.36 -4.09 -26.27
N TRP A 675 -7.65 -5.38 -26.09
CA TRP A 675 -9.02 -5.90 -26.17
C TRP A 675 -9.74 -5.96 -24.81
N SER A 676 -9.11 -5.48 -23.73
CA SER A 676 -9.72 -5.42 -22.39
C SER A 676 -11.04 -4.63 -22.40
N ILE A 677 -12.00 -5.09 -21.60
CA ILE A 677 -13.25 -4.35 -21.35
C ILE A 677 -13.01 -3.15 -20.42
N ASP A 678 -11.92 -3.10 -19.65
CA ASP A 678 -11.55 -1.94 -18.85
C ASP A 678 -10.90 -0.86 -19.73
N PRO A 679 -11.58 0.29 -19.97
CA PRO A 679 -11.03 1.35 -20.82
C PRO A 679 -9.74 1.96 -20.27
N GLU A 680 -9.52 1.93 -18.95
CA GLU A 680 -8.28 2.44 -18.36
C GLU A 680 -7.10 1.51 -18.64
N ALA A 681 -7.29 0.18 -18.53
CA ALA A 681 -6.27 -0.79 -18.92
C ALA A 681 -5.87 -0.65 -20.40
N VAL A 682 -6.85 -0.43 -21.29
CA VAL A 682 -6.61 -0.18 -22.72
C VAL A 682 -5.74 1.07 -22.93
N LYS A 683 -6.09 2.21 -22.30
CA LYS A 683 -5.32 3.46 -22.43
C LYS A 683 -3.90 3.30 -21.88
N ILE A 684 -3.73 2.62 -20.74
CA ILE A 684 -2.41 2.36 -20.17
C ILE A 684 -1.57 1.54 -21.16
N ALA A 685 -2.10 0.42 -21.67
CA ALA A 685 -1.41 -0.42 -22.66
C ALA A 685 -1.03 0.35 -23.93
N MET A 686 -1.95 1.18 -24.45
CA MET A 686 -1.68 2.06 -25.60
C MET A 686 -0.53 3.02 -25.32
N SER A 687 -0.51 3.67 -24.14
CA SER A 687 0.56 4.61 -23.77
C SER A 687 1.92 3.94 -23.61
N CYS A 688 1.96 2.65 -23.21
CA CYS A 688 3.20 1.91 -23.05
C CYS A 688 3.94 1.67 -24.38
N PHE A 689 3.24 1.66 -25.53
CA PHE A 689 3.88 1.55 -26.84
C PHE A 689 4.86 2.70 -27.14
N ALA A 690 4.56 3.93 -26.70
CA ALA A 690 5.50 5.04 -26.85
C ALA A 690 6.72 4.92 -25.92
N LEU A 691 6.54 4.39 -24.70
CA LEU A 691 7.67 4.12 -23.80
C LEU A 691 8.58 3.01 -24.35
N PHE A 692 7.97 2.01 -24.99
CA PHE A 692 8.67 0.92 -25.67
C PHE A 692 9.48 1.41 -26.87
N ALA A 693 8.89 2.29 -27.68
CA ALA A 693 9.55 2.97 -28.79
C ALA A 693 10.69 3.88 -28.31
N TYR A 694 10.44 4.67 -27.26
CA TYR A 694 11.44 5.58 -26.71
C TYR A 694 12.68 4.86 -26.14
N GLU A 695 12.50 3.68 -25.53
CA GLU A 695 13.66 2.85 -25.12
C GLU A 695 14.55 2.49 -26.32
N ALA A 696 13.95 2.17 -27.47
CA ALA A 696 14.70 1.86 -28.69
C ALA A 696 15.43 3.10 -29.22
N ASP A 697 14.79 4.27 -29.22
CA ASP A 697 15.40 5.53 -29.65
C ASP A 697 16.60 5.89 -28.77
N ILE A 698 16.51 5.71 -27.45
CA ILE A 698 17.64 5.97 -26.54
C ILE A 698 18.82 5.03 -26.85
N ARG A 699 18.55 3.75 -27.13
CA ARG A 699 19.59 2.74 -27.37
C ARG A 699 20.37 2.95 -28.67
N PHE A 700 19.72 3.43 -29.71
CA PHE A 700 20.29 3.52 -31.06
C PHE A 700 20.49 4.95 -31.56
N GLY A 701 20.00 5.96 -30.84
CA GLY A 701 20.16 7.37 -31.18
C GLY A 701 19.56 7.70 -32.55
N PHE A 702 20.38 8.25 -33.44
CA PHE A 702 19.94 8.66 -34.79
C PHE A 702 19.95 7.52 -35.82
N ASP A 703 20.27 6.28 -35.44
CA ASP A 703 20.23 5.13 -36.35
C ASP A 703 18.80 4.58 -36.50
N GLU A 704 18.03 5.21 -37.39
CA GLU A 704 16.66 4.80 -37.73
C GLU A 704 16.59 3.34 -38.20
N THR A 705 17.63 2.83 -38.86
CA THR A 705 17.65 1.45 -39.37
C THR A 705 17.75 0.45 -38.23
N ALA A 706 18.59 0.73 -37.23
CA ALA A 706 18.70 -0.10 -36.04
C ALA A 706 17.43 -0.08 -35.17
N VAL A 707 16.79 1.09 -35.03
CA VAL A 707 15.49 1.22 -34.34
C VAL A 707 14.43 0.35 -35.04
N LEU A 708 14.29 0.47 -36.36
CA LEU A 708 13.32 -0.31 -37.14
C LEU A 708 13.65 -1.81 -37.20
N THR A 709 14.91 -2.18 -37.01
CA THR A 709 15.30 -3.60 -36.86
C THR A 709 14.82 -4.18 -35.53
N LEU A 710 14.87 -3.39 -34.45
CA LEU A 710 14.34 -3.81 -33.14
C LEU A 710 12.80 -3.75 -33.11
N LEU A 711 12.22 -2.66 -33.63
CA LEU A 711 10.78 -2.36 -33.63
C LEU A 711 10.28 -2.10 -35.05
N PRO A 712 10.02 -3.14 -35.86
CA PRO A 712 9.61 -2.97 -37.25
C PRO A 712 8.22 -2.31 -37.40
N ASN A 713 7.43 -2.27 -36.33
CA ASN A 713 6.11 -1.62 -36.28
C ASN A 713 6.12 -0.26 -35.54
N TYR A 714 7.29 0.37 -35.38
CA TYR A 714 7.51 1.62 -34.61
C TYR A 714 6.42 2.69 -34.85
N ASN A 715 6.13 3.02 -36.11
CA ASN A 715 5.17 4.08 -36.45
C ASN A 715 3.75 3.78 -35.94
N ILE A 716 3.32 2.51 -36.04
CA ILE A 716 2.00 2.10 -35.55
C ILE A 716 1.95 2.15 -34.02
N TYR A 717 3.05 1.81 -33.34
CA TYR A 717 3.16 1.88 -31.88
C TYR A 717 3.03 3.33 -31.38
N MET A 718 3.67 4.28 -32.07
CA MET A 718 3.52 5.70 -31.76
C MET A 718 2.10 6.22 -32.02
N GLU A 719 1.46 5.82 -33.12
CA GLU A 719 0.07 6.19 -33.42
C GLU A 719 -0.95 5.60 -32.43
N LEU A 720 -0.75 4.35 -31.99
CA LEU A 720 -1.54 3.73 -30.93
C LEU A 720 -1.44 4.54 -29.64
N SER A 721 -0.22 4.92 -29.24
CA SER A 721 -0.03 5.77 -28.06
C SER A 721 -0.69 7.14 -28.20
N ALA A 722 -0.55 7.83 -29.34
CA ALA A 722 -1.18 9.13 -29.57
C ALA A 722 -2.71 9.08 -29.55
N ALA A 723 -3.31 7.96 -29.97
CA ALA A 723 -4.75 7.76 -29.89
C ALA A 723 -5.25 7.67 -28.43
N SER A 724 -4.41 7.25 -27.48
CA SER A 724 -4.80 7.13 -26.05
C SER A 724 -5.08 8.48 -25.39
N THR A 725 -4.42 9.55 -25.82
CA THR A 725 -4.56 10.91 -25.27
C THR A 725 -5.60 11.76 -26.00
N THR A 726 -5.85 11.47 -27.28
CA THR A 726 -6.76 12.26 -28.13
C THR A 726 -8.23 11.86 -27.95
N LEU A 727 -8.49 10.63 -27.50
CA LEU A 727 -9.83 10.02 -27.43
C LEU A 727 -10.50 10.08 -26.05
N VAL A 728 -10.04 11.00 -25.17
CA VAL A 728 -10.50 11.13 -23.77
C VAL A 728 -12.01 11.40 -23.66
N THR A 729 -12.66 11.89 -24.71
CA THR A 729 -14.12 12.20 -24.76
C THR A 729 -14.96 11.25 -25.61
N THR A 730 -14.37 10.22 -26.23
CA THR A 730 -15.08 9.27 -27.11
C THR A 730 -15.39 7.95 -26.40
N GLY A 731 -16.60 7.41 -26.59
CA GLY A 731 -17.05 6.17 -25.94
C GLY A 731 -16.22 4.91 -26.30
N ARG A 732 -16.27 3.88 -25.43
CA ARG A 732 -15.51 2.61 -25.53
C ARG A 732 -15.44 2.01 -26.94
N ASN A 733 -16.57 2.01 -27.66
CA ASN A 733 -16.68 1.43 -29.01
C ASN A 733 -15.89 2.22 -30.08
N ALA A 734 -15.81 3.55 -29.97
CA ALA A 734 -15.05 4.38 -30.90
C ALA A 734 -13.54 4.16 -30.74
N LEU A 735 -13.09 4.03 -29.48
CA LEU A 735 -11.70 3.68 -29.16
C LEU A 735 -11.33 2.30 -29.73
N GLN A 736 -12.16 1.28 -29.51
CA GLN A 736 -11.94 -0.05 -30.07
C GLN A 736 -11.85 -0.03 -31.59
N LYS A 737 -12.77 0.65 -32.29
CA LYS A 737 -12.69 0.81 -33.76
C LYS A 737 -11.38 1.47 -34.23
N LYS A 738 -10.92 2.49 -33.51
CA LYS A 738 -9.63 3.14 -33.83
C LYS A 738 -8.46 2.18 -33.63
N ILE A 739 -8.46 1.39 -32.56
CA ILE A 739 -7.45 0.36 -32.30
C ILE A 739 -7.43 -0.66 -33.45
N LEU A 740 -8.59 -1.23 -33.82
CA LEU A 740 -8.68 -2.21 -34.90
C LEU A 740 -8.17 -1.66 -36.23
N SER A 741 -8.53 -0.42 -36.57
CA SER A 741 -8.03 0.28 -37.76
C SER A 741 -6.50 0.40 -37.79
N LEU A 742 -5.86 0.66 -36.64
CA LEU A 742 -4.40 0.72 -36.52
C LEU A 742 -3.76 -0.67 -36.59
N LEU A 743 -4.34 -1.67 -35.93
CA LEU A 743 -3.85 -3.05 -35.96
C LEU A 743 -3.84 -3.65 -37.37
N ARG A 744 -4.82 -3.30 -38.21
CA ARG A 744 -4.88 -3.73 -39.62
C ARG A 744 -3.69 -3.25 -40.47
N ARG A 745 -2.99 -2.21 -40.02
CA ARG A 745 -1.80 -1.66 -40.68
C ARG A 745 -0.50 -2.31 -40.20
N ILE A 746 -0.56 -3.25 -39.24
CA ILE A 746 0.60 -4.02 -38.83
C ILE A 746 0.90 -5.07 -39.91
N GLU A 747 2.06 -4.93 -40.52
CA GLU A 747 2.50 -5.75 -41.64
C GLU A 747 3.68 -6.66 -41.29
N TYR A 748 4.46 -6.29 -40.28
CA TYR A 748 5.65 -7.03 -39.87
C TYR A 748 5.34 -7.93 -38.67
N ALA A 749 5.60 -9.22 -38.85
CA ALA A 749 5.48 -10.19 -37.78
C ALA A 749 6.67 -10.13 -36.84
N THR A 750 6.41 -9.91 -35.56
CA THR A 750 7.37 -10.02 -34.46
C THR A 750 7.04 -11.27 -33.64
N PRO A 751 7.99 -11.80 -32.84
CA PRO A 751 7.67 -12.87 -31.91
C PRO A 751 6.53 -12.50 -30.95
N GLY A 752 6.45 -11.25 -30.51
CA GLY A 752 5.43 -10.81 -29.55
C GLY A 752 4.05 -10.68 -30.18
N ASN A 753 3.91 -10.05 -31.36
CA ASN A 753 2.59 -9.88 -31.98
C ASN A 753 1.99 -11.22 -32.49
N LYS A 754 2.83 -12.14 -32.96
CA LYS A 754 2.41 -13.51 -33.32
C LYS A 754 1.89 -14.27 -32.10
N GLN A 755 2.62 -14.21 -30.99
CA GLN A 755 2.24 -14.87 -29.75
C GLN A 755 0.97 -14.24 -29.16
N ALA A 756 0.85 -12.91 -29.14
CA ALA A 756 -0.35 -12.23 -28.69
C ALA A 756 -1.59 -12.62 -29.51
N TRP A 757 -1.47 -12.73 -30.83
CA TRP A 757 -2.53 -13.23 -31.69
C TRP A 757 -2.92 -14.67 -31.32
N TYR A 758 -1.94 -15.55 -31.14
CA TYR A 758 -2.19 -16.96 -30.82
C TYR A 758 -2.84 -17.15 -29.44
N ASP A 759 -2.33 -16.49 -28.41
CA ASP A 759 -2.89 -16.55 -27.05
C ASP A 759 -4.33 -16.01 -27.03
N THR A 760 -4.58 -14.92 -27.77
CA THR A 760 -5.93 -14.35 -27.95
C THR A 760 -6.84 -15.33 -28.70
N PHE A 761 -6.34 -16.02 -29.73
CA PHE A 761 -7.12 -17.02 -30.49
C PHE A 761 -7.58 -18.19 -29.61
N VAL A 762 -6.67 -18.71 -28.78
CA VAL A 762 -6.99 -19.80 -27.84
C VAL A 762 -8.07 -19.35 -26.83
N SER A 763 -7.92 -18.16 -26.24
CA SER A 763 -8.90 -17.61 -25.30
C SER A 763 -10.25 -17.33 -25.96
N GLN A 764 -10.24 -16.71 -27.13
CA GLN A 764 -11.43 -16.41 -27.91
C GLN A 764 -12.19 -17.68 -28.29
N GLN A 765 -11.50 -18.75 -28.70
CA GLN A 765 -12.15 -20.02 -29.05
C GLN A 765 -12.85 -20.65 -27.84
N HIS A 766 -12.26 -20.56 -26.64
CA HIS A 766 -12.91 -21.04 -25.42
C HIS A 766 -14.19 -20.26 -25.10
N LEU A 767 -14.15 -18.93 -25.20
CA LEU A 767 -15.32 -18.07 -24.98
C LEU A 767 -16.40 -18.30 -26.05
N ALA A 768 -16.01 -18.41 -27.31
CA ALA A 768 -16.92 -18.65 -28.43
C ALA A 768 -17.70 -19.97 -28.24
N LYS A 769 -17.00 -21.05 -27.86
CA LYS A 769 -17.62 -22.35 -27.55
C LYS A 769 -18.59 -22.23 -26.39
N PHE A 770 -18.27 -21.47 -25.35
CA PHE A 770 -19.17 -21.29 -24.22
C PHE A 770 -20.42 -20.48 -24.58
N LEU A 771 -20.26 -19.34 -25.25
CA LEU A 771 -21.36 -18.47 -25.65
C LEU A 771 -22.32 -19.16 -26.62
N ALA A 772 -21.80 -20.00 -27.52
CA ALA A 772 -22.61 -20.74 -28.49
C ALA A 772 -23.59 -21.75 -27.87
N VAL A 773 -23.33 -22.25 -26.65
CA VAL A 773 -24.20 -23.20 -25.93
C VAL A 773 -24.82 -22.62 -24.65
N TYR A 774 -24.76 -21.30 -24.45
CA TYR A 774 -25.31 -20.64 -23.26
C TYR A 774 -26.79 -20.23 -23.43
N PRO A 775 -27.65 -20.35 -22.39
CA PRO A 775 -27.45 -21.13 -21.17
C PRO A 775 -27.63 -22.62 -21.48
N LYS A 776 -26.92 -23.51 -20.76
CA LYS A 776 -27.11 -24.96 -20.93
C LYS A 776 -28.59 -25.31 -20.71
N ARG A 777 -29.29 -25.78 -21.75
CA ARG A 777 -30.63 -26.37 -21.61
C ARG A 777 -30.53 -27.62 -20.73
N VAL A 778 -31.48 -27.78 -19.81
CA VAL A 778 -31.53 -28.89 -18.83
C VAL A 778 -32.22 -30.14 -19.43
N ASP A 779 -32.67 -30.10 -20.68
CA ASP A 779 -33.78 -30.96 -21.14
C ASP A 779 -33.39 -32.31 -21.78
N ASP A 780 -32.15 -32.78 -21.70
CA ASP A 780 -31.77 -34.13 -22.19
C ASP A 780 -31.73 -35.21 -21.09
N LEU A 781 -32.57 -35.07 -20.05
CA LEU A 781 -32.80 -36.12 -19.04
C LEU A 781 -34.27 -36.55 -19.03
N GLY A 782 -34.71 -37.17 -20.12
CA GLY A 782 -35.86 -38.07 -20.09
C GLY A 782 -36.59 -38.26 -21.41
N SER A 783 -36.29 -39.34 -22.14
CA SER A 783 -37.30 -40.10 -22.89
C SER A 783 -36.74 -41.41 -23.48
N GLY A 784 -37.42 -42.53 -23.19
CA GLY A 784 -37.36 -43.82 -23.91
C GLY A 784 -36.21 -44.76 -23.51
N GLY A 785 -36.40 -46.02 -23.13
CA GLY A 785 -37.42 -46.97 -23.52
C GLY A 785 -36.71 -48.25 -24.03
N SER A 786 -36.90 -49.36 -23.34
CA SER A 786 -36.27 -50.66 -23.50
C SER A 786 -36.30 -51.24 -24.92
N THR A 787 -35.24 -51.91 -25.37
CA THR A 787 -35.24 -53.31 -25.89
C THR A 787 -33.85 -53.75 -26.38
N ALA A 788 -33.61 -55.06 -26.23
CA ALA A 788 -32.34 -55.76 -26.40
C ALA A 788 -32.07 -56.21 -27.85
N GLY A 789 -30.79 -56.36 -28.22
CA GLY A 789 -30.36 -57.07 -29.43
C GLY A 789 -28.89 -56.84 -29.80
N SER A 790 -27.99 -57.71 -29.33
CA SER A 790 -26.67 -57.99 -29.95
C SER A 790 -26.84 -59.19 -30.95
N PRO A 791 -25.86 -59.62 -31.79
CA PRO A 791 -24.42 -59.28 -31.79
C PRO A 791 -23.66 -59.17 -33.16
N SER A 792 -22.42 -58.64 -33.09
CA SER A 792 -21.17 -59.06 -33.82
C SER A 792 -21.04 -58.77 -35.35
N VAL A 793 -19.89 -58.40 -35.97
CA VAL A 793 -18.47 -58.85 -35.88
C VAL A 793 -17.46 -57.83 -36.51
N SER A 794 -16.36 -57.57 -35.78
CA SER A 794 -14.93 -57.25 -36.12
C SER A 794 -14.43 -56.20 -37.14
N GLY A 795 -13.45 -55.38 -36.66
CA GLY A 795 -12.28 -54.91 -37.43
C GLY A 795 -11.53 -53.68 -36.84
N SER A 796 -10.33 -53.89 -36.26
CA SER A 796 -9.22 -52.98 -35.81
C SER A 796 -9.10 -51.59 -36.46
N GLU A 797 -8.55 -50.50 -35.88
CA GLU A 797 -7.61 -50.29 -34.75
C GLU A 797 -7.44 -48.78 -34.39
N THR A 798 -7.03 -48.48 -33.15
CA THR A 798 -6.32 -47.27 -32.62
C THR A 798 -7.02 -45.88 -32.50
N SER A 799 -7.41 -45.52 -31.26
CA SER A 799 -6.99 -44.28 -30.56
C SER A 799 -7.63 -44.23 -29.16
N SER A 800 -6.79 -44.20 -28.13
CA SER A 800 -7.19 -44.21 -26.72
C SER A 800 -7.11 -42.82 -26.10
N LEU A 801 -7.95 -42.62 -25.08
CA LEU A 801 -8.00 -41.52 -24.08
C LEU A 801 -9.02 -40.40 -24.34
N ALA A 802 -10.30 -40.78 -24.27
CA ALA A 802 -11.39 -39.90 -23.83
C ALA A 802 -12.00 -40.48 -22.54
N GLY A 803 -12.03 -39.69 -21.47
CA GLY A 803 -12.69 -40.07 -20.22
C GLY A 803 -12.41 -39.10 -19.08
N GLY A 804 -13.35 -38.17 -18.83
CA GLY A 804 -13.35 -37.30 -17.65
C GLY A 804 -14.77 -36.95 -17.27
N GLY A 805 -15.26 -37.53 -16.18
CA GLY A 805 -16.66 -37.65 -15.82
C GLY A 805 -17.31 -36.43 -15.15
N TYR A 806 -18.64 -36.53 -15.08
CA TYR A 806 -19.60 -35.63 -14.46
C TYR A 806 -19.56 -35.67 -12.93
N THR A 807 -19.68 -34.51 -12.26
CA THR A 807 -20.19 -34.41 -10.88
C THR A 807 -21.05 -33.15 -10.67
N LYS A 808 -22.03 -33.31 -9.77
CA LYS A 808 -23.27 -32.54 -9.54
C LYS A 808 -23.07 -31.15 -8.91
N PHE A 809 -23.85 -30.17 -9.35
CA PHE A 809 -24.07 -28.89 -8.68
C PHE A 809 -25.10 -29.01 -7.54
N GLY A 810 -24.74 -28.54 -6.35
CA GLY A 810 -25.64 -28.28 -5.22
C GLY A 810 -26.18 -26.85 -5.25
N LYS A 811 -27.50 -26.71 -5.05
CA LYS A 811 -28.27 -25.47 -4.95
C LYS A 811 -27.73 -24.51 -3.88
N ARG A 812 -27.73 -23.20 -4.15
CA ARG A 812 -28.17 -22.12 -3.23
C ARG A 812 -28.55 -20.85 -4.01
N ARG A 813 -29.68 -20.26 -3.63
CA ARG A 813 -30.29 -19.01 -4.16
C ARG A 813 -29.65 -17.79 -3.46
N ALA A 814 -29.23 -16.78 -4.23
CA ALA A 814 -29.19 -15.36 -3.85
C ALA A 814 -28.88 -14.48 -5.08
N GLY A 815 -29.68 -13.42 -5.32
CA GLY A 815 -29.36 -12.26 -6.18
C GLY A 815 -29.48 -12.44 -7.71
N VAL A 816 -30.64 -12.18 -8.31
CA VAL A 816 -30.91 -12.36 -9.76
C VAL A 816 -30.43 -11.21 -10.66
N HIS A 817 -29.87 -10.12 -10.13
CA HIS A 817 -29.40 -9.00 -10.96
C HIS A 817 -27.89 -8.99 -11.28
N SER A 818 -27.06 -9.82 -10.62
CA SER A 818 -25.59 -9.84 -10.85
C SER A 818 -25.20 -10.66 -12.10
N SER A 819 -25.89 -11.78 -12.36
CA SER A 819 -25.46 -12.76 -13.36
C SER A 819 -25.66 -12.35 -14.81
N GLU A 820 -26.57 -11.40 -15.09
CA GLU A 820 -26.82 -10.93 -16.46
C GLU A 820 -25.77 -9.92 -16.94
N HIS A 821 -25.35 -9.00 -16.08
CA HIS A 821 -24.25 -8.07 -16.40
C HIS A 821 -22.93 -8.81 -16.60
N GLU A 822 -22.65 -9.83 -15.77
CA GLU A 822 -21.43 -10.64 -15.89
C GLU A 822 -21.34 -11.39 -17.22
N ILE A 823 -22.46 -11.92 -17.74
CA ILE A 823 -22.45 -12.62 -19.03
C ILE A 823 -22.38 -11.65 -20.22
N GLU A 824 -22.90 -10.44 -20.08
CA GLU A 824 -22.70 -9.36 -21.07
C GLU A 824 -21.24 -8.94 -21.15
N ASP A 825 -20.54 -8.82 -20.01
CA ASP A 825 -19.10 -8.53 -19.99
C ASP A 825 -18.29 -9.62 -20.73
N VAL A 826 -18.63 -10.90 -20.54
CA VAL A 826 -18.02 -12.03 -21.27
C VAL A 826 -18.26 -11.92 -22.78
N PHE A 827 -19.46 -11.51 -23.20
CA PHE A 827 -19.74 -11.29 -24.62
C PHE A 827 -18.90 -10.12 -25.19
N HIS A 828 -18.80 -9.00 -24.48
CA HIS A 828 -18.01 -7.86 -24.93
C HIS A 828 -16.51 -8.18 -25.01
N GLU A 829 -15.98 -8.95 -24.06
CA GLU A 829 -14.60 -9.42 -24.08
C GLU A 829 -14.33 -10.33 -25.29
N TRP A 830 -15.20 -11.32 -25.52
CA TRP A 830 -15.15 -12.15 -26.73
C TRP A 830 -15.21 -11.32 -28.01
N ALA A 831 -16.12 -10.35 -28.07
CA ALA A 831 -16.33 -9.47 -29.22
C ALA A 831 -15.08 -8.65 -29.55
N ASN A 832 -14.41 -8.10 -28.53
CA ASN A 832 -13.14 -7.37 -28.69
C ASN A 832 -12.01 -8.30 -29.15
N MET A 833 -11.90 -9.51 -28.55
CA MET A 833 -10.91 -10.51 -28.97
C MET A 833 -11.09 -10.91 -30.44
N THR A 834 -12.32 -11.17 -30.89
CA THR A 834 -12.58 -11.51 -32.29
C THR A 834 -12.19 -10.36 -33.23
N GLY A 835 -12.50 -9.11 -32.86
CA GLY A 835 -12.09 -7.94 -33.63
C GLY A 835 -10.57 -7.82 -33.74
N PHE A 836 -9.87 -8.01 -32.61
CA PHE A 836 -8.41 -8.03 -32.56
C PHE A 836 -7.80 -9.09 -33.49
N LEU A 837 -8.35 -10.31 -33.47
CA LEU A 837 -7.89 -11.41 -34.32
C LEU A 837 -8.12 -11.15 -35.81
N CYS A 838 -9.27 -10.57 -36.17
CA CYS A 838 -9.55 -10.12 -37.54
C CYS A 838 -8.54 -9.07 -38.01
N ALA A 839 -8.26 -8.06 -37.18
CA ALA A 839 -7.39 -6.95 -37.53
C ALA A 839 -5.92 -7.36 -37.68
N LEU A 840 -5.41 -8.19 -36.76
CA LEU A 840 -3.98 -8.55 -36.65
C LEU A 840 -3.62 -9.86 -37.38
N GLY A 841 -4.56 -10.52 -38.08
CA GLY A 841 -4.31 -11.81 -38.73
C GLY A 841 -3.16 -11.86 -39.75
N SER A 842 -2.75 -10.73 -40.31
CA SER A 842 -1.64 -10.62 -41.27
C SER A 842 -0.30 -11.15 -40.74
N VAL A 843 -0.08 -11.13 -39.42
CA VAL A 843 1.20 -11.51 -38.79
C VAL A 843 1.52 -13.00 -38.96
N TRP A 844 0.52 -13.84 -39.26
CA TRP A 844 0.68 -15.27 -39.51
C TRP A 844 0.86 -15.62 -41.00
N LEU A 845 0.83 -14.62 -41.89
CA LEU A 845 1.00 -14.82 -43.32
C LEU A 845 2.48 -14.69 -43.71
N PRO A 846 2.99 -15.54 -44.63
CA PRO A 846 4.37 -15.45 -45.09
C PRO A 846 4.64 -14.10 -45.77
N VAL A 847 5.80 -13.52 -45.49
CA VAL A 847 6.28 -12.28 -46.13
C VAL A 847 6.74 -12.62 -47.56
N LYS A 848 5.81 -12.90 -48.48
CA LYS A 848 6.14 -12.97 -49.90
C LYS A 848 6.03 -11.57 -50.49
N ASN A 849 7.12 -11.05 -51.04
CA ASN A 849 7.22 -9.80 -51.81
C ASN A 849 6.82 -8.51 -51.08
N ARG A 850 7.35 -8.27 -49.87
CA ARG A 850 7.28 -6.93 -49.25
C ARG A 850 8.61 -6.20 -49.45
N PRO A 851 8.63 -4.93 -49.90
CA PRO A 851 9.82 -4.10 -49.78
C PRO A 851 10.18 -4.03 -48.29
N GLY A 852 11.44 -4.28 -47.93
CA GLY A 852 11.89 -4.01 -46.56
C GLY A 852 11.63 -2.54 -46.18
N PRO A 853 11.69 -2.19 -44.88
CA PRO A 853 11.73 -0.78 -44.51
C PRO A 853 12.93 -0.17 -45.26
N HIS A 854 12.66 0.69 -46.24
CA HIS A 854 13.62 1.32 -47.16
C HIS A 854 14.15 0.51 -48.36
N GLY A 855 13.46 -0.56 -48.80
CA GLY A 855 13.79 -1.20 -50.09
C GLY A 855 15.08 -2.04 -50.10
N ILE A 856 15.63 -2.35 -48.92
CA ILE A 856 16.72 -3.32 -48.78
C ILE A 856 16.11 -4.73 -48.71
N PRO A 857 16.58 -5.69 -49.53
CA PRO A 857 16.16 -7.08 -49.40
C PRO A 857 16.47 -7.59 -47.99
N VAL A 858 15.48 -8.17 -47.30
CA VAL A 858 15.73 -8.92 -46.07
C VAL A 858 16.65 -10.09 -46.44
N ASP A 859 17.91 -10.00 -46.04
CA ASP A 859 18.94 -10.97 -46.37
C ASP A 859 18.60 -12.31 -45.69
N THR A 860 18.01 -13.21 -46.46
CA THR A 860 17.45 -14.50 -46.00
C THR A 860 18.54 -15.53 -45.69
N ARG A 861 19.81 -15.12 -45.63
CA ARG A 861 20.98 -16.01 -45.66
C ARG A 861 21.51 -16.45 -44.29
N ARG A 862 20.80 -16.23 -43.17
CA ARG A 862 21.25 -16.69 -41.84
C ARG A 862 20.24 -17.50 -41.01
N THR A 863 19.21 -18.04 -41.62
CA THR A 863 18.51 -19.22 -41.07
C THR A 863 18.99 -20.45 -41.81
N SER A 864 19.76 -21.27 -41.10
CA SER A 864 20.18 -22.62 -41.49
C SER A 864 19.08 -23.32 -42.29
N MET A 865 19.44 -23.85 -43.45
CA MET A 865 18.56 -24.69 -44.28
C MET A 865 18.09 -25.89 -43.47
N GLU A 866 16.85 -25.87 -43.01
CA GLU A 866 16.09 -27.10 -42.77
C GLU A 866 15.37 -27.47 -44.07
N PRO A 867 15.36 -28.76 -44.46
CA PRO A 867 14.76 -29.17 -45.72
C PRO A 867 13.25 -28.97 -45.67
N VAL A 868 12.72 -28.34 -46.71
CA VAL A 868 11.28 -28.19 -46.96
C VAL A 868 10.71 -29.60 -47.18
N SER A 869 10.13 -30.20 -46.14
CA SER A 869 9.22 -31.33 -46.28
C SER A 869 7.85 -30.80 -46.73
N SER A 870 7.30 -31.46 -47.74
CA SER A 870 6.03 -31.19 -48.39
C SER A 870 4.84 -31.62 -47.52
N ASP A 871 4.64 -30.95 -46.39
CA ASP A 871 3.41 -31.04 -45.59
C ASP A 871 2.74 -29.65 -45.54
N LEU A 872 1.44 -29.59 -45.82
CA LEU A 872 0.64 -28.35 -45.78
C LEU A 872 0.89 -27.60 -44.46
N CYS A 873 1.56 -26.45 -44.54
CA CYS A 873 1.89 -25.64 -43.36
C CYS A 873 0.59 -25.10 -42.73
N TYR A 874 0.22 -25.61 -41.55
CA TYR A 874 -0.96 -25.18 -40.78
C TYR A 874 -0.89 -23.67 -40.47
N CYS A 875 -1.80 -22.88 -41.02
CA CYS A 875 -1.94 -21.46 -40.72
C CYS A 875 -3.09 -21.25 -39.71
N PRO A 876 -2.83 -20.83 -38.46
CA PRO A 876 -3.86 -20.61 -37.44
C PRO A 876 -4.99 -19.67 -37.88
N VAL A 877 -4.70 -18.71 -38.74
CA VAL A 877 -5.70 -17.79 -39.31
C VAL A 877 -6.74 -18.53 -40.15
N THR A 878 -6.34 -19.59 -40.86
CA THR A 878 -7.27 -20.42 -41.64
C THR A 878 -8.27 -21.11 -40.72
N GLN A 879 -7.80 -21.65 -39.59
CA GLN A 879 -8.67 -22.24 -38.57
C GLN A 879 -9.61 -21.20 -37.96
N PHE A 880 -9.09 -20.02 -37.58
CA PHE A 880 -9.89 -18.93 -37.01
C PHE A 880 -11.01 -18.48 -37.96
N ILE A 881 -10.69 -18.26 -39.23
CA ILE A 881 -11.69 -17.89 -40.25
C ILE A 881 -12.71 -19.01 -40.43
N GLY A 882 -12.26 -20.25 -40.52
CA GLY A 882 -13.16 -21.42 -40.60
C GLY A 882 -14.10 -21.54 -39.40
N ASP A 883 -13.63 -21.23 -38.19
CA ASP A 883 -14.46 -21.20 -36.98
C ASP A 883 -15.44 -20.01 -37.01
N CYS A 884 -15.02 -18.82 -37.46
CA CYS A 884 -15.91 -17.68 -37.66
C CYS A 884 -17.07 -18.00 -38.61
N LEU A 885 -16.79 -18.66 -39.74
CA LEU A 885 -17.82 -19.07 -40.69
C LEU A 885 -18.83 -20.05 -40.08
N LYS A 886 -18.42 -20.94 -39.17
CA LYS A 886 -19.36 -21.82 -38.45
C LYS A 886 -20.28 -21.04 -37.51
N TYR A 887 -19.77 -19.97 -36.91
CA TYR A 887 -20.55 -19.15 -35.98
C TYR A 887 -21.52 -18.18 -36.69
N LEU A 888 -21.40 -17.97 -38.01
CA LEU A 888 -22.40 -17.24 -38.82
C LEU A 888 -23.77 -17.93 -38.85
N VAL A 889 -23.83 -19.22 -38.52
CA VAL A 889 -25.07 -20.00 -38.40
C VAL A 889 -25.35 -20.42 -36.95
N CYS A 890 -24.81 -19.68 -35.96
CA CYS A 890 -24.99 -20.02 -34.55
C CYS A 890 -26.47 -19.89 -34.13
N GLN A 891 -27.15 -21.01 -33.86
CA GLN A 891 -28.58 -21.06 -33.53
C GLN A 891 -28.88 -20.83 -32.02
N ASN A 892 -28.01 -20.14 -31.30
CA ASN A 892 -28.20 -19.90 -29.87
C ASN A 892 -29.30 -18.85 -29.61
N GLU A 893 -30.28 -19.15 -28.74
CA GLU A 893 -31.41 -18.25 -28.49
C GLU A 893 -31.04 -16.92 -27.82
N LYS A 894 -29.99 -16.90 -27.00
CA LYS A 894 -29.60 -15.68 -26.26
C LYS A 894 -28.60 -14.83 -27.04
N PHE A 895 -27.51 -15.44 -27.49
CA PHE A 895 -26.40 -14.72 -28.12
C PHE A 895 -26.27 -14.98 -29.61
N GLY A 896 -27.02 -15.92 -30.19
CA GLY A 896 -26.85 -16.35 -31.59
C GLY A 896 -26.90 -15.19 -32.58
N ILE A 897 -27.96 -14.37 -32.53
CA ILE A 897 -28.11 -13.21 -33.42
C ILE A 897 -26.96 -12.20 -33.22
N GLN A 898 -26.55 -11.96 -31.97
CA GLN A 898 -25.47 -11.01 -31.67
C GLN A 898 -24.12 -11.53 -32.19
N ILE A 899 -23.83 -12.82 -32.01
CA ILE A 899 -22.62 -13.49 -32.52
C ILE A 899 -22.60 -13.42 -34.05
N GLN A 900 -23.71 -13.78 -34.72
CA GLN A 900 -23.82 -13.78 -36.17
C GLN A 900 -23.55 -12.40 -36.75
N ARG A 901 -24.26 -11.38 -36.24
CA ARG A 901 -24.11 -9.99 -36.68
C ARG A 901 -22.68 -9.47 -36.44
N HIS A 902 -22.12 -9.73 -35.25
CA HIS A 902 -20.78 -9.27 -34.91
C HIS A 902 -19.71 -9.90 -35.81
N ILE A 903 -19.79 -11.21 -36.07
CA ILE A 903 -18.85 -11.88 -36.98
C ILE A 903 -19.00 -11.39 -38.41
N GLN A 904 -20.24 -11.21 -38.88
CA GLN A 904 -20.51 -10.64 -40.20
C GLN A 904 -19.88 -9.25 -40.35
N ASP A 905 -20.09 -8.37 -39.36
CA ASP A 905 -19.55 -7.02 -39.35
C ASP A 905 -18.01 -7.03 -39.33
N LEU A 906 -17.39 -7.88 -38.50
CA LEU A 906 -15.93 -7.97 -38.37
C LEU A 906 -15.26 -8.57 -39.62
N LEU A 907 -15.80 -9.65 -40.20
CA LEU A 907 -15.25 -10.23 -41.43
C LEU A 907 -15.42 -9.26 -42.62
N GLY A 908 -16.51 -8.51 -42.64
CA GLY A 908 -16.78 -7.52 -43.67
C GLY A 908 -15.88 -6.28 -43.57
N HIS A 909 -15.70 -5.73 -42.38
CA HIS A 909 -15.11 -4.39 -42.20
C HIS A 909 -13.75 -4.37 -41.51
N GLU A 910 -13.47 -5.31 -40.60
CA GLU A 910 -12.30 -5.27 -39.71
C GLU A 910 -11.24 -6.34 -40.03
N LEU A 911 -11.55 -7.31 -40.89
CA LEU A 911 -10.57 -8.28 -41.36
C LEU A 911 -9.40 -7.58 -42.07
N ASN A 912 -8.18 -8.01 -41.75
CA ASN A 912 -7.00 -7.54 -42.44
C ASN A 912 -7.12 -7.83 -43.95
N PRO A 913 -6.84 -6.87 -44.85
CA PRO A 913 -6.93 -7.06 -46.29
C PRO A 913 -6.18 -8.31 -46.82
N LEU A 914 -5.06 -8.67 -46.19
CA LEU A 914 -4.25 -9.81 -46.59
C LEU A 914 -4.89 -11.16 -46.26
N CYS A 915 -5.92 -11.19 -45.41
CA CYS A 915 -6.62 -12.41 -45.01
C CYS A 915 -7.84 -12.74 -45.89
N TYR A 916 -8.31 -11.82 -46.76
CA TYR A 916 -9.46 -12.07 -47.64
C TYR A 916 -9.30 -13.26 -48.59
N PRO A 917 -8.10 -13.54 -49.18
CA PRO A 917 -7.92 -14.75 -49.98
C PRO A 917 -8.27 -16.03 -49.19
N ILE A 918 -7.82 -16.12 -47.94
CA ILE A 918 -8.14 -17.25 -47.05
C ILE A 918 -9.64 -17.28 -46.75
N LEU A 919 -10.27 -16.13 -46.53
CA LEU A 919 -11.72 -16.05 -46.33
C LEU A 919 -12.49 -16.58 -47.55
N PHE A 920 -12.15 -16.15 -48.75
CA PHE A 920 -12.82 -16.60 -49.97
C PHE A 920 -12.60 -18.10 -50.23
N ASP A 921 -11.39 -18.61 -50.00
CA ASP A 921 -11.10 -20.04 -50.10
C ASP A 921 -11.91 -20.84 -49.08
N GLN A 922 -12.00 -20.38 -47.83
CA GLN A 922 -12.80 -21.04 -46.80
C GLN A 922 -14.31 -20.98 -47.11
N ILE A 923 -14.82 -19.84 -47.61
CA ILE A 923 -16.21 -19.74 -48.07
C ILE A 923 -16.47 -20.73 -49.20
N LYS A 924 -15.58 -20.79 -50.20
CA LYS A 924 -15.69 -21.75 -51.30
C LYS A 924 -15.75 -23.19 -50.78
N ILE A 925 -14.84 -23.57 -49.88
CA ILE A 925 -14.82 -24.91 -49.27
C ILE A 925 -16.13 -25.22 -48.52
N GLN A 926 -16.74 -24.25 -47.86
CA GLN A 926 -18.03 -24.46 -47.19
C GLN A 926 -19.19 -24.55 -48.19
N VAL A 927 -19.20 -23.68 -49.20
CA VAL A 927 -20.23 -23.66 -50.24
C VAL A 927 -20.20 -24.94 -51.08
N ASP A 928 -19.00 -25.44 -51.42
CA ASP A 928 -18.83 -26.68 -52.19
C ASP A 928 -19.45 -27.90 -51.47
N LYS A 929 -19.60 -27.88 -50.13
CA LYS A 929 -20.30 -28.96 -49.39
C LYS A 929 -21.81 -28.97 -49.59
N PHE A 930 -22.38 -27.88 -50.11
CA PHE A 930 -23.80 -27.84 -50.46
C PHE A 930 -24.08 -28.48 -51.81
N PHE A 931 -23.05 -28.90 -52.56
CA PHE A 931 -23.20 -29.50 -53.88
C PHE A 931 -22.67 -30.94 -53.89
N ASP A 932 -23.35 -31.84 -54.61
CA ASP A 932 -22.87 -33.18 -54.86
C ASP A 932 -21.80 -33.21 -55.97
N ALA A 933 -21.24 -34.39 -56.25
CA ALA A 933 -20.23 -34.56 -57.30
C ALA A 933 -20.72 -34.19 -58.73
N ASN A 934 -22.03 -34.05 -58.92
CA ASN A 934 -22.67 -33.64 -60.17
C ASN A 934 -23.04 -32.15 -60.19
N GLY A 935 -22.70 -31.40 -59.13
CA GLY A 935 -23.04 -29.98 -58.98
C GLY A 935 -24.51 -29.72 -58.61
N GLN A 936 -25.25 -30.71 -58.12
CA GLN A 936 -26.62 -30.54 -57.63
C GLN A 936 -26.65 -30.18 -56.14
N VAL A 937 -27.58 -29.31 -55.74
CA VAL A 937 -27.72 -28.87 -54.35
C VAL A 937 -28.18 -30.02 -53.45
N ILE A 938 -27.47 -30.24 -52.34
CA ILE A 938 -27.80 -31.21 -51.30
C ILE A 938 -28.85 -30.58 -50.36
N CYS A 939 -30.13 -30.85 -50.62
CA CYS A 939 -31.23 -30.40 -49.77
C CYS A 939 -31.23 -31.14 -48.43
N SER A 940 -30.93 -30.42 -47.34
CA SER A 940 -31.09 -30.88 -45.96
C SER A 940 -31.54 -29.71 -45.10
N GLU A 941 -32.24 -29.96 -43.97
CA GLU A 941 -32.66 -28.89 -43.04
C GLU A 941 -31.49 -27.99 -42.62
N GLN A 942 -30.28 -28.54 -42.54
CA GLN A 942 -29.05 -27.81 -42.20
C GLN A 942 -28.54 -26.89 -43.34
N ASN A 943 -28.85 -27.21 -44.60
CA ASN A 943 -28.36 -26.48 -45.78
C ASN A 943 -29.40 -25.50 -46.36
N THR A 944 -30.68 -25.61 -45.98
CA THR A 944 -31.79 -24.88 -46.62
C THR A 944 -32.68 -24.06 -45.66
N GLN A 945 -32.36 -24.00 -44.37
CA GLN A 945 -33.06 -23.14 -43.39
C GLN A 945 -32.44 -21.75 -43.28
#